data_AF-A0A8D9D5I9-F1
#
_entry.id   AF-A0A8D9D5I9-F1
#
_cell.length_a   1.000
_cell.length_b   1.000
_cell.length_c   1.000
_cell.angle_alpha   90.00
_cell.angle_beta   90.00
_cell.angle_gamma   90.00
#
_symmetry.space_group_name_H-M   'P 1'
#
loop_
_entity.id
_entity.type
_entity.pdbx_description
1 polymer ?
#
loop_
_entity_poly.entity_id
_entity_poly.type
_entity_poly.pdbx_seq_one_letter_code
_entity_poly.pdbx_strand_id
1 'polypeptide(L)'
;MASLHCSSYFLGTNLTKKNSVAIFQSYSPTSFTKLASRVSRQRFLLCSLAMNGCEADHKEPLGTVETRTLSTVTSPAIATEKLITAVSNLKTEPPSFSSGIIRLQVPIDQTIGAIDWLHAQDGALPRSFFSCRRSDAGRQDLLQDLASENVNGSSDRNPVSVAGIGSAVFFRDLSPFSHDHWRCIRRFLSSTSPLIRAYGGLRFDPRGKIAVEWEQFGSFYFTVPQVEFAEFGENSGLAATVAWDEEISWTLENAIEALQETMLQVSSGIMRLRRESLGVSVVSKNHVPSEGAYYPAVASALEIIKAKNSPLSKVVLARSTRIITDTNIDPIAWLARLQREGQDAYQFCLQPPGAPAFIGNTPERLFHRKHLGVCSEALAATRPRGDSAVSDMEIERDLLTSPKDDLEFSIVRENIREKLKAICDRVIVRPPKTVRKLARVQHLYSQFAGQLRREDDEFDILTALHPTPAVCGCPVDEARILIKQIESFDRGMYAGPVGYFGGGESEFSVGIRSALVEKGLGALIYAGTGIVSGSDSSSEWNELDLKISQTEKKITGEDDDESKIIYRGWKVMPFIIGNETFEKLGIVGSSSNLVIYLTTVFNMKSITAATVVNIYSGTSNFGTIVAAFLCDSYFGRYKTLSVAMIACFLGSVAMDLTAVINQLHPAKCAKEIGSVCKGPSIVQIMFLAGAMVLQVIGAGGIRPCNLPFGADQFDPKTKEGKRGIESFFNWYFFTFTFAQMVSLTVIVYVQSNVSWSIGLAIPAILMLLGCIIFFAGSKLYVKVKPSGSPIHSITRVFVVAIKKRKLNLLGSMYNHIAKDFRNSKLSRTEQFRFLDKAAIQTPEDKLNIDGSPADPWKLCSMQQVEEVKCVIRVLPVWLSAALFYVAYIQQTTYTIFQSLQSDRHLGSKSFQIPPATYTVFLMLGMTIFIPIYDRVLVPFLRKFTGRDSGITQLQRVGAGMFLCITSMMVSATVEQRRRTVALTRPPLGFALRKGAISSMSGIWLIPQLVLMGVGDALAGVGQMEFYYKQFPENMRSFAGSLYYCGIGLASYLSSFLLSAVHNITEGSLGGNWLPEDLNKGRLEYFYYFVAGMMTINFAYFLLVSHWYRYKDVVAKDTDIDKVSV
;
A
#
# COMPACT_ATOMS: atom_id res chain seq x y z
N MET A 1 -27.83 26.61 -28.56
CA MET A 1 -26.99 27.68 -29.16
C MET A 1 -27.05 28.89 -28.22
N ALA A 2 -25.97 29.66 -28.08
CA ALA A 2 -25.83 30.99 -27.41
C ALA A 2 -26.53 31.19 -26.05
N SER A 3 -25.91 31.32 -24.86
CA SER A 3 -24.56 31.71 -24.38
C SER A 3 -24.22 33.21 -24.36
N LEU A 4 -23.33 33.59 -23.41
CA LEU A 4 -22.74 34.93 -23.11
C LEU A 4 -23.64 35.85 -22.23
N HIS A 5 -23.17 36.68 -21.27
CA HIS A 5 -21.85 36.93 -20.62
C HIS A 5 -22.08 37.76 -19.31
N CYS A 6 -21.15 38.05 -18.36
CA CYS A 6 -19.73 37.69 -18.18
C CYS A 6 -19.36 37.43 -16.68
N SER A 7 -18.57 38.29 -15.99
CA SER A 7 -18.05 38.06 -14.61
C SER A 7 -17.57 39.33 -13.86
N SER A 8 -17.47 39.22 -12.52
CA SER A 8 -16.35 39.71 -11.64
C SER A 8 -16.23 41.17 -11.15
N TYR A 9 -15.40 41.32 -10.10
CA TYR A 9 -15.01 42.50 -9.28
C TYR A 9 -16.04 42.94 -8.21
N PHE A 10 -15.67 43.12 -6.94
CA PHE A 10 -14.58 43.97 -6.42
C PHE A 10 -13.78 43.39 -5.23
N LEU A 11 -12.52 43.80 -5.11
CA LEU A 11 -11.74 43.75 -3.87
C LEU A 11 -10.70 44.90 -3.86
N GLY A 12 -10.74 45.78 -2.86
CA GLY A 12 -9.57 46.58 -2.46
C GLY A 12 -9.57 48.11 -2.67
N THR A 13 -9.58 48.81 -1.52
CA THR A 13 -8.87 50.06 -1.19
C THR A 13 -9.53 51.44 -1.40
N ASN A 14 -9.86 52.12 -0.29
CA ASN A 14 -9.02 53.22 0.21
C ASN A 14 -9.35 53.66 1.65
N LEU A 15 -8.38 54.31 2.32
CA LEU A 15 -8.44 54.75 3.72
C LEU A 15 -9.29 56.03 3.93
N THR A 16 -9.86 56.23 5.13
CA THR A 16 -9.34 57.23 6.11
C THR A 16 -10.13 57.35 7.44
N LYS A 17 -9.37 57.67 8.51
CA LYS A 17 -9.73 58.41 9.73
C LYS A 17 -10.71 57.83 10.79
N LYS A 18 -10.08 57.26 11.83
CA LYS A 18 -9.98 57.74 13.23
C LYS A 18 -11.19 57.73 14.21
N ASN A 19 -10.82 57.43 15.46
CA ASN A 19 -11.50 57.63 16.76
C ASN A 19 -12.63 56.65 17.12
N SER A 20 -12.87 56.20 18.37
CA SER A 20 -12.03 55.81 19.53
C SER A 20 -12.90 55.65 20.80
N VAL A 21 -12.93 54.44 21.40
CA VAL A 21 -12.99 54.16 22.87
C VAL A 21 -14.29 54.46 23.69
N ALA A 22 -14.51 53.61 24.71
CA ALA A 22 -15.52 53.65 25.82
C ALA A 22 -17.00 53.43 25.41
N ILE A 23 -17.77 52.44 25.89
CA ILE A 23 -17.97 51.86 27.25
C ILE A 23 -18.53 52.86 28.27
N PHE A 24 -19.85 52.83 28.53
CA PHE A 24 -20.45 52.44 29.82
C PHE A 24 -22.01 52.43 29.76
N GLN A 25 -22.63 51.60 30.63
CA GLN A 25 -23.96 51.67 31.29
C GLN A 25 -25.07 52.63 30.77
N SER A 26 -26.37 52.38 30.90
CA SER A 26 -27.17 51.27 31.44
C SER A 26 -28.65 51.67 31.31
N TYR A 27 -29.59 50.79 30.95
CA TYR A 27 -31.00 50.90 31.40
C TYR A 27 -31.76 49.58 31.22
N SER A 28 -32.48 49.20 32.26
CA SER A 28 -33.46 48.09 32.31
C SER A 28 -34.90 48.68 32.26
N PRO A 29 -35.99 47.88 32.28
CA PRO A 29 -36.58 47.45 31.02
C PRO A 29 -38.11 47.66 30.94
N THR A 30 -38.62 48.18 29.82
CA THR A 30 -40.05 48.01 29.45
C THR A 30 -40.26 48.07 27.93
N SER A 31 -41.35 47.44 27.47
CA SER A 31 -42.01 47.70 26.19
C SER A 31 -41.37 47.21 24.87
N PHE A 32 -40.84 45.98 24.81
CA PHE A 32 -40.52 45.31 23.52
C PHE A 32 -41.01 43.84 23.38
N THR A 33 -42.02 43.44 24.15
CA THR A 33 -42.51 42.05 24.23
C THR A 33 -43.49 41.59 23.14
N LYS A 34 -43.72 42.37 22.06
CA LYS A 34 -44.69 42.01 20.98
C LYS A 34 -44.15 41.97 19.54
N LEU A 35 -42.86 42.24 19.31
CA LEU A 35 -42.26 42.14 17.96
C LEU A 35 -41.19 41.04 17.81
N ALA A 36 -40.47 40.70 18.89
CA ALA A 36 -39.50 39.61 18.88
C ALA A 36 -40.12 38.22 18.68
N SER A 37 -41.40 38.03 19.06
CA SER A 37 -42.12 36.76 18.98
C SER A 37 -42.53 36.33 17.57
N ARG A 38 -42.46 37.22 16.55
CA ARG A 38 -42.75 36.87 15.15
C ARG A 38 -41.53 36.46 14.35
N VAL A 39 -40.36 37.06 14.58
CA VAL A 39 -39.12 36.71 13.86
C VAL A 39 -38.54 35.36 14.35
N SER A 40 -38.76 35.00 15.62
CA SER A 40 -38.37 33.68 16.13
C SER A 40 -39.23 32.51 15.61
N ARG A 41 -40.44 32.76 15.10
CA ARG A 41 -41.36 31.69 14.65
C ARG A 41 -41.06 31.18 13.23
N GLN A 42 -40.36 31.95 12.39
CA GLN A 42 -40.08 31.55 11.00
C GLN A 42 -38.90 30.56 10.83
N ARG A 43 -38.16 30.21 11.90
CA ARG A 43 -37.12 29.16 11.85
C ARG A 43 -37.56 27.79 12.39
N PHE A 44 -38.79 27.65 12.88
CA PHE A 44 -39.34 26.41 13.44
C PHE A 44 -40.38 25.71 12.55
N LEU A 45 -40.45 26.07 11.26
CA LEU A 45 -41.50 25.63 10.32
C LEU A 45 -41.45 24.15 9.90
N LEU A 46 -40.60 23.32 10.52
CA LEU A 46 -40.41 21.89 10.23
C LEU A 46 -40.77 20.97 11.42
N CYS A 47 -41.26 21.52 12.53
CA CYS A 47 -41.73 20.76 13.70
C CYS A 47 -43.26 20.65 13.78
N SER A 48 -44.01 21.06 12.74
CA SER A 48 -45.48 21.09 12.74
C SER A 48 -46.16 19.74 12.43
N LEU A 49 -45.38 18.67 12.21
CA LEU A 49 -45.84 17.38 11.68
C LEU A 49 -45.55 16.19 12.62
N ALA A 50 -45.37 16.44 13.92
CA ALA A 50 -45.00 15.42 14.89
C ALA A 50 -45.52 15.75 16.29
N MET A 51 -45.93 14.73 17.05
CA MET A 51 -46.40 14.90 18.43
C MET A 51 -45.22 15.10 19.41
N ASN A 52 -45.29 16.09 20.30
CA ASN A 52 -44.31 16.22 21.39
C ASN A 52 -44.71 15.32 22.57
N GLY A 53 -44.05 14.17 22.70
CA GLY A 53 -44.34 13.20 23.75
C GLY A 53 -44.01 13.69 25.17
N CYS A 54 -43.20 14.74 25.31
CA CYS A 54 -42.86 15.34 26.60
C CYS A 54 -43.94 16.25 27.20
N GLU A 55 -44.98 16.63 26.45
CA GLU A 55 -46.02 17.58 26.91
C GLU A 55 -47.23 16.90 27.58
N ALA A 56 -47.49 15.61 27.32
CA ALA A 56 -48.65 14.87 27.86
C ALA A 56 -48.33 14.16 29.19
N ASP A 57 -49.33 13.93 30.04
CA ASP A 57 -49.14 13.31 31.36
C ASP A 57 -48.55 11.90 31.23
N HIS A 58 -47.56 11.61 32.06
CA HIS A 58 -46.85 10.34 32.12
C HIS A 58 -47.53 9.30 33.03
N LYS A 59 -48.60 9.68 33.73
CA LYS A 59 -49.38 8.82 34.63
C LYS A 59 -50.52 8.09 33.93
N GLU A 60 -51.04 8.66 32.86
CA GLU A 60 -52.13 8.06 32.09
C GLU A 60 -51.55 7.13 31.00
N PRO A 61 -51.96 5.85 30.95
CA PRO A 61 -51.60 4.97 29.85
C PRO A 61 -52.38 5.37 28.59
N LEU A 62 -51.79 5.16 27.41
CA LEU A 62 -52.49 5.37 26.15
C LEU A 62 -53.67 4.39 26.01
N GLY A 63 -54.76 4.83 25.40
CA GLY A 63 -55.93 3.99 25.17
C GLY A 63 -55.68 2.77 24.27
N THR A 64 -54.72 2.85 23.33
CA THR A 64 -54.27 1.70 22.53
C THR A 64 -52.78 1.77 22.14
N VAL A 65 -52.11 0.60 22.10
CA VAL A 65 -50.71 0.42 21.67
C VAL A 65 -50.62 -0.86 20.84
N GLU A 66 -50.86 -0.77 19.53
CA GLU A 66 -51.06 -1.94 18.65
C GLU A 66 -50.18 -1.95 17.39
N THR A 67 -49.82 -3.17 16.96
CA THR A 67 -49.17 -3.42 15.67
C THR A 67 -50.08 -4.25 14.77
N ARG A 68 -50.50 -3.70 13.63
CA ARG A 68 -51.36 -4.40 12.66
C ARG A 68 -50.52 -4.88 11.47
N THR A 69 -50.52 -6.20 11.21
CA THR A 69 -49.76 -6.80 10.10
C THR A 69 -50.66 -7.03 8.89
N LEU A 70 -50.30 -6.40 7.77
CA LEU A 70 -50.95 -6.55 6.47
C LEU A 70 -50.34 -7.73 5.69
N SER A 71 -51.01 -8.16 4.62
CA SER A 71 -50.53 -9.26 3.78
C SER A 71 -49.22 -8.91 3.07
N THR A 72 -48.28 -9.87 3.08
CA THR A 72 -46.95 -9.79 2.45
C THR A 72 -46.99 -9.35 0.98
N VAL A 73 -45.92 -8.69 0.52
CA VAL A 73 -45.76 -8.22 -0.86
C VAL A 73 -44.36 -8.49 -1.41
N THR A 74 -44.22 -8.38 -2.73
CA THR A 74 -42.97 -8.65 -3.44
C THR A 74 -42.05 -7.44 -3.58
N SER A 75 -42.49 -6.20 -3.28
CA SER A 75 -41.65 -4.98 -3.44
C SER A 75 -42.04 -3.83 -2.50
N PRO A 76 -41.13 -2.89 -2.19
CA PRO A 76 -41.43 -1.71 -1.39
C PRO A 76 -42.51 -0.80 -1.98
N ALA A 77 -42.61 -0.68 -3.31
CA ALA A 77 -43.64 0.15 -3.94
C ALA A 77 -45.06 -0.33 -3.61
N ILE A 78 -45.31 -1.64 -3.71
CA ILE A 78 -46.60 -2.24 -3.35
C ILE A 78 -46.83 -2.15 -1.83
N ALA A 79 -45.77 -2.20 -1.02
CA ALA A 79 -45.87 -1.98 0.42
C ALA A 79 -46.33 -0.54 0.76
N THR A 80 -45.75 0.46 0.09
CA THR A 80 -46.15 1.86 0.24
C THR A 80 -47.61 2.06 -0.16
N GLU A 81 -48.05 1.54 -1.32
CA GLU A 81 -49.44 1.62 -1.77
C GLU A 81 -50.42 1.00 -0.74
N LYS A 82 -50.13 -0.22 -0.24
CA LYS A 82 -50.94 -0.86 0.80
C LYS A 82 -50.99 -0.04 2.09
N LEU A 83 -49.87 0.56 2.52
CA LEU A 83 -49.83 1.41 3.71
C LEU A 83 -50.64 2.69 3.51
N ILE A 84 -50.56 3.36 2.35
CA ILE A 84 -51.37 4.55 2.06
C ILE A 84 -52.87 4.22 2.16
N THR A 85 -53.31 3.08 1.60
CA THR A 85 -54.70 2.62 1.73
C THR A 85 -55.05 2.34 3.20
N ALA A 86 -54.19 1.62 3.94
CA ALA A 86 -54.46 1.26 5.32
C ALA A 86 -54.49 2.48 6.27
N VAL A 87 -53.63 3.48 6.06
CA VAL A 87 -53.66 4.78 6.77
C VAL A 87 -54.93 5.55 6.43
N SER A 88 -55.37 5.54 5.17
CA SER A 88 -56.62 6.19 4.77
C SER A 88 -57.85 5.54 5.41
N ASN A 89 -57.83 4.20 5.58
CA ASN A 89 -58.90 3.48 6.27
C ASN A 89 -58.99 3.83 7.77
N LEU A 90 -57.89 4.22 8.43
CA LEU A 90 -57.94 4.75 9.81
C LEU A 90 -58.68 6.10 9.90
N LYS A 91 -58.79 6.87 8.81
CA LYS A 91 -59.58 8.10 8.75
C LYS A 91 -61.08 7.82 8.54
N THR A 92 -61.44 6.70 7.90
CA THR A 92 -62.83 6.28 7.71
C THR A 92 -63.38 5.47 8.88
N GLU A 93 -62.54 4.69 9.56
CA GLU A 93 -62.87 3.86 10.73
C GLU A 93 -61.91 4.19 11.89
N PRO A 94 -62.11 5.33 12.58
CA PRO A 94 -61.22 5.74 13.65
C PRO A 94 -61.36 4.83 14.89
N PRO A 95 -60.24 4.51 15.58
CA PRO A 95 -60.26 3.81 16.87
C PRO A 95 -61.03 4.62 17.93
N SER A 96 -61.71 3.93 18.83
CA SER A 96 -62.60 4.51 19.86
C SER A 96 -61.87 5.10 21.09
N PHE A 97 -60.61 5.53 20.93
CA PHE A 97 -59.73 5.96 22.03
C PHE A 97 -59.21 7.38 21.78
N SER A 98 -59.25 8.25 22.81
CA SER A 98 -58.76 9.63 22.75
C SER A 98 -57.23 9.76 22.67
N SER A 99 -56.50 8.69 22.99
CA SER A 99 -55.05 8.61 22.85
C SER A 99 -54.62 7.21 22.39
N GLY A 100 -53.53 7.13 21.63
CA GLY A 100 -53.05 5.84 21.14
C GLY A 100 -51.86 5.92 20.20
N ILE A 101 -51.30 4.73 19.90
CA ILE A 101 -50.30 4.54 18.85
C ILE A 101 -50.58 3.25 18.08
N ILE A 102 -50.62 3.36 16.75
CA ILE A 102 -50.89 2.26 15.82
C ILE A 102 -49.72 2.17 14.84
N ARG A 103 -49.06 1.01 14.78
CA ARG A 103 -48.02 0.69 13.79
C ARG A 103 -48.58 -0.29 12.75
N LEU A 104 -48.88 0.20 11.56
CA LEU A 104 -49.29 -0.61 10.40
C LEU A 104 -48.02 -1.16 9.72
N GLN A 105 -47.90 -2.46 9.48
CA GLN A 105 -46.73 -3.03 8.79
C GLN A 105 -47.10 -3.94 7.62
N VAL A 106 -46.29 -3.88 6.55
CA VAL A 106 -46.34 -4.77 5.39
C VAL A 106 -45.00 -5.52 5.29
N PRO A 107 -44.99 -6.85 5.46
CA PRO A 107 -43.83 -7.68 5.17
C PRO A 107 -43.49 -7.69 3.67
N ILE A 108 -42.21 -7.74 3.33
CA ILE A 108 -41.68 -7.71 1.96
C ILE A 108 -40.78 -8.93 1.75
N ASP A 109 -41.09 -9.77 0.76
CA ASP A 109 -40.36 -11.03 0.49
C ASP A 109 -38.88 -10.84 0.10
N GLN A 110 -38.51 -9.65 -0.37
CA GLN A 110 -37.13 -9.33 -0.74
C GLN A 110 -36.29 -8.90 0.47
N THR A 111 -35.10 -9.49 0.64
CA THR A 111 -34.09 -9.00 1.58
C THR A 111 -33.45 -7.71 1.05
N ILE A 112 -33.69 -6.58 1.73
CA ILE A 112 -33.25 -5.24 1.37
C ILE A 112 -32.64 -4.61 2.63
N GLY A 113 -31.41 -4.10 2.54
CA GLY A 113 -30.77 -3.44 3.68
C GLY A 113 -31.46 -2.10 3.99
N ALA A 114 -31.81 -1.87 5.26
CA ALA A 114 -32.54 -0.64 5.64
C ALA A 114 -31.72 0.63 5.34
N ILE A 115 -30.39 0.54 5.32
CA ILE A 115 -29.50 1.65 4.93
C ILE A 115 -29.54 1.99 3.43
N ASP A 116 -29.73 1.00 2.55
CA ASP A 116 -29.90 1.22 1.10
C ASP A 116 -31.27 1.86 0.78
N TRP A 117 -32.29 1.59 1.62
CA TRP A 117 -33.58 2.28 1.56
C TRP A 117 -33.46 3.72 2.11
N LEU A 118 -32.81 3.92 3.26
CA LEU A 118 -32.63 5.24 3.87
C LEU A 118 -31.83 6.21 3.00
N HIS A 119 -30.85 5.69 2.26
CA HIS A 119 -30.05 6.46 1.30
C HIS A 119 -30.86 6.94 0.08
N ALA A 120 -32.00 6.30 -0.23
CA ALA A 120 -32.89 6.71 -1.31
C ALA A 120 -33.90 7.82 -0.91
N GLN A 121 -33.89 8.26 0.36
CA GLN A 121 -34.83 9.24 0.92
C GLN A 121 -34.23 10.65 0.92
N ASP A 122 -35.07 11.68 0.77
CA ASP A 122 -34.61 13.07 0.86
C ASP A 122 -34.16 13.42 2.30
N GLY A 123 -33.14 14.27 2.41
CA GLY A 123 -32.55 14.70 3.67
C GLY A 123 -33.29 15.85 4.36
N ALA A 124 -34.51 16.19 3.93
CA ALA A 124 -35.34 17.24 4.52
C ALA A 124 -36.06 16.80 5.81
N LEU A 125 -36.41 15.51 5.90
CA LEU A 125 -37.12 14.93 7.03
C LEU A 125 -36.16 14.45 8.14
N PRO A 126 -36.63 14.33 9.39
CA PRO A 126 -35.88 13.65 10.45
C PRO A 126 -35.52 12.23 10.05
N ARG A 127 -34.28 11.81 10.39
CA ARG A 127 -33.77 10.47 10.07
C ARG A 127 -33.25 9.78 11.32
N SER A 128 -33.62 8.51 11.47
CA SER A 128 -33.00 7.59 12.42
C SER A 128 -32.49 6.36 11.69
N PHE A 129 -31.40 5.79 12.19
CA PHE A 129 -30.90 4.48 11.79
C PHE A 129 -30.30 3.81 13.02
N PHE A 130 -30.57 2.52 13.20
CA PHE A 130 -29.90 1.69 14.19
C PHE A 130 -29.68 0.28 13.64
N SER A 131 -28.50 -0.28 13.86
CA SER A 131 -28.18 -1.67 13.51
C SER A 131 -27.34 -2.31 14.60
N CYS A 132 -27.76 -3.51 15.01
CA CYS A 132 -27.10 -4.33 16.02
C CYS A 132 -25.82 -5.00 15.45
N ARG A 133 -24.93 -5.45 16.33
CA ARG A 133 -23.69 -6.15 15.94
C ARG A 133 -24.00 -7.54 15.38
N ARG A 134 -23.47 -7.88 14.20
CA ARG A 134 -23.74 -9.20 13.57
C ARG A 134 -23.26 -10.39 14.40
N SER A 135 -22.21 -10.22 15.22
CA SER A 135 -21.71 -11.25 16.16
C SER A 135 -22.74 -11.74 17.17
N ASP A 136 -23.75 -10.93 17.49
CA ASP A 136 -24.71 -11.20 18.55
C ASP A 136 -25.93 -11.97 18.03
N ALA A 137 -26.10 -12.08 16.70
CA ALA A 137 -27.16 -12.83 16.04
C ALA A 137 -26.94 -14.37 16.00
N GLY A 138 -25.86 -14.88 16.62
CA GLY A 138 -25.49 -16.30 16.52
C GLY A 138 -24.62 -16.85 17.65
N ARG A 139 -24.49 -16.15 18.78
CA ARG A 139 -23.86 -16.69 20.00
C ARG A 139 -24.94 -17.19 20.96
N GLN A 140 -24.63 -18.25 21.72
CA GLN A 140 -25.35 -18.54 22.96
C GLN A 140 -25.23 -17.32 23.87
N ASP A 141 -26.36 -16.65 24.10
CA ASP A 141 -26.39 -15.44 24.91
C ASP A 141 -26.26 -15.81 26.38
N LEU A 142 -25.49 -15.05 27.17
CA LEU A 142 -25.46 -15.25 28.63
C LEU A 142 -26.83 -14.96 29.27
N LEU A 143 -27.73 -14.30 28.53
CA LEU A 143 -29.15 -14.17 28.87
C LEU A 143 -29.92 -15.50 28.77
N GLN A 144 -29.55 -16.44 27.89
CA GLN A 144 -30.14 -17.78 27.85
C GLN A 144 -29.74 -18.63 29.06
N ASP A 145 -28.50 -18.50 29.55
CA ASP A 145 -28.04 -19.16 30.79
C ASP A 145 -28.73 -18.62 32.07
N LEU A 146 -29.36 -17.44 31.99
CA LEU A 146 -30.09 -16.80 33.10
C LEU A 146 -31.62 -16.94 32.98
N ALA A 147 -32.14 -17.14 31.76
CA ALA A 147 -33.55 -17.40 31.54
C ALA A 147 -33.92 -18.83 31.99
N SER A 148 -34.79 -18.93 33.00
CA SER A 148 -35.48 -20.18 33.31
C SER A 148 -36.21 -20.72 32.07
N GLU A 149 -36.20 -22.05 31.87
CA GLU A 149 -36.55 -22.80 30.64
C GLU A 149 -37.98 -22.59 30.05
N ASN A 150 -38.78 -21.65 30.55
CA ASN A 150 -40.20 -21.47 30.25
C ASN A 150 -40.52 -20.25 29.35
N VAL A 151 -39.77 -20.05 28.26
CA VAL A 151 -40.19 -19.16 27.16
C VAL A 151 -40.13 -19.92 25.82
N ASN A 152 -40.93 -20.99 25.72
CA ASN A 152 -41.31 -21.58 24.44
C ASN A 152 -42.46 -20.74 23.84
N GLY A 153 -42.13 -19.74 23.02
CA GLY A 153 -43.09 -18.89 22.31
C GLY A 153 -42.40 -18.07 21.23
N SER A 154 -43.00 -18.04 20.04
CA SER A 154 -42.58 -17.39 18.78
C SER A 154 -41.12 -16.90 18.64
N SER A 155 -40.43 -17.42 17.63
CA SER A 155 -39.24 -16.77 17.07
C SER A 155 -39.61 -15.50 16.30
N ASP A 156 -40.14 -14.48 16.99
CA ASP A 156 -40.31 -13.15 16.42
C ASP A 156 -38.93 -12.58 16.15
N ARG A 157 -38.59 -12.52 14.86
CA ARG A 157 -37.26 -12.14 14.39
C ARG A 157 -37.06 -10.66 14.66
N ASN A 158 -36.20 -10.32 15.62
CA ASN A 158 -35.76 -8.94 15.78
C ASN A 158 -35.10 -8.43 14.48
N PRO A 159 -35.32 -7.16 14.13
CA PRO A 159 -34.68 -6.57 12.96
C PRO A 159 -33.16 -6.47 13.16
N VAL A 160 -32.41 -6.76 12.10
CA VAL A 160 -30.94 -6.66 12.02
C VAL A 160 -30.51 -5.20 11.87
N SER A 161 -31.27 -4.44 11.09
CA SER A 161 -31.15 -2.99 10.99
C SER A 161 -32.52 -2.34 10.79
N VAL A 162 -32.65 -1.11 11.27
CA VAL A 162 -33.87 -0.31 11.15
C VAL A 162 -33.52 1.08 10.69
N ALA A 163 -34.27 1.60 9.72
CA ALA A 163 -34.22 2.97 9.24
C ALA A 163 -35.58 3.65 9.46
N GLY A 164 -35.57 4.87 10.01
CA GLY A 164 -36.75 5.67 10.27
C GLY A 164 -36.72 7.01 9.55
N ILE A 165 -37.87 7.41 9.01
CA ILE A 165 -38.15 8.71 8.39
C ILE A 165 -39.32 9.36 9.14
N GLY A 166 -39.22 10.68 9.34
CA GLY A 166 -40.24 11.45 10.06
C GLY A 166 -40.24 11.16 11.56
N SER A 167 -41.30 11.55 12.25
CA SER A 167 -41.47 11.31 13.69
C SER A 167 -42.96 11.32 14.04
N ALA A 168 -43.52 10.15 14.40
CA ALA A 168 -44.88 10.08 14.93
C ALA A 168 -44.95 10.74 16.32
N VAL A 169 -43.93 10.46 17.13
CA VAL A 169 -43.70 11.10 18.44
C VAL A 169 -42.23 11.45 18.55
N PHE A 170 -41.90 12.64 19.03
CA PHE A 170 -40.54 13.01 19.44
C PHE A 170 -40.50 13.36 20.93
N PHE A 171 -39.33 13.18 21.54
CA PHE A 171 -39.06 13.52 22.94
C PHE A 171 -37.76 14.32 23.00
N ARG A 172 -37.85 15.57 23.46
CA ARG A 172 -36.71 16.49 23.55
C ARG A 172 -36.98 17.57 24.60
N ASP A 173 -36.06 17.72 25.53
CA ASP A 173 -35.98 18.87 26.43
C ASP A 173 -34.52 19.35 26.53
N LEU A 174 -34.33 20.61 26.95
CA LEU A 174 -33.04 21.18 27.37
C LEU A 174 -32.69 20.77 28.81
N SER A 175 -33.66 20.38 29.64
CA SER A 175 -33.40 19.87 30.99
C SER A 175 -32.82 18.44 30.98
N PRO A 176 -32.05 18.03 32.00
CA PRO A 176 -31.52 16.67 32.11
C PRO A 176 -32.61 15.58 31.98
N PHE A 177 -32.29 14.50 31.25
CA PHE A 177 -33.20 13.35 31.16
C PHE A 177 -33.53 12.81 32.56
N SER A 178 -34.81 12.61 32.82
CA SER A 178 -35.37 12.32 34.14
C SER A 178 -36.23 11.05 34.08
N HIS A 179 -36.60 10.52 35.24
CA HIS A 179 -37.47 9.36 35.30
C HIS A 179 -38.86 9.65 34.69
N ASP A 180 -39.37 10.88 34.83
CA ASP A 180 -40.63 11.30 34.21
C ASP A 180 -40.51 11.36 32.68
N HIS A 181 -39.38 11.84 32.13
CA HIS A 181 -39.11 11.77 30.69
C HIS A 181 -39.05 10.32 30.17
N TRP A 182 -38.49 9.39 30.95
CA TRP A 182 -38.53 7.96 30.61
C TRP A 182 -39.97 7.41 30.65
N ARG A 183 -40.81 7.81 31.61
CA ARG A 183 -42.24 7.42 31.64
C ARG A 183 -43.03 7.95 30.44
N CYS A 184 -42.79 9.21 30.03
CA CYS A 184 -43.35 9.77 28.79
C CYS A 184 -43.01 8.91 27.57
N ILE A 185 -41.80 8.35 27.48
CA ILE A 185 -41.44 7.40 26.43
C ILE A 185 -42.14 6.05 26.64
N ARG A 186 -42.09 5.51 27.86
CA ARG A 186 -42.56 4.16 28.21
C ARG A 186 -44.04 3.93 27.87
N ARG A 187 -44.91 4.95 27.99
CA ARG A 187 -46.36 4.82 27.68
C ARG A 187 -46.66 4.45 26.23
N PHE A 188 -45.76 4.74 25.28
CA PHE A 188 -45.90 4.37 23.87
C PHE A 188 -45.39 2.95 23.54
N LEU A 189 -44.79 2.26 24.50
CA LEU A 189 -44.07 1.01 24.28
C LEU A 189 -44.82 -0.15 24.98
N SER A 190 -45.12 -1.23 24.26
CA SER A 190 -45.77 -2.42 24.83
C SER A 190 -45.03 -3.70 24.45
N SER A 191 -44.97 -4.66 25.37
CA SER A 191 -44.46 -6.02 25.09
C SER A 191 -45.34 -6.77 24.09
N THR A 192 -46.62 -6.39 23.94
CA THR A 192 -47.52 -6.89 22.89
C THR A 192 -47.25 -6.28 21.51
N SER A 193 -46.51 -5.17 21.44
CA SER A 193 -46.15 -4.44 20.21
C SER A 193 -44.64 -4.18 20.17
N PRO A 194 -43.78 -5.22 20.16
CA PRO A 194 -42.33 -5.11 20.43
C PRO A 194 -41.51 -4.41 19.33
N LEU A 195 -42.14 -4.09 18.19
CA LEU A 195 -41.56 -3.31 17.09
C LEU A 195 -41.88 -1.81 17.17
N ILE A 196 -42.74 -1.37 18.10
CA ILE A 196 -42.86 0.05 18.45
C ILE A 196 -41.68 0.38 19.38
N ARG A 197 -40.76 1.23 18.90
CA ARG A 197 -39.48 1.55 19.55
C ARG A 197 -39.20 3.04 19.43
N ALA A 198 -38.66 3.62 20.50
CA ALA A 198 -38.20 5.00 20.52
C ALA A 198 -36.67 5.03 20.35
N TYR A 199 -36.20 5.40 19.15
CA TYR A 199 -34.77 5.46 18.81
C TYR A 199 -34.20 6.84 19.14
N GLY A 200 -33.00 6.89 19.71
CA GLY A 200 -32.44 8.16 20.17
C GLY A 200 -31.16 8.06 20.97
N GLY A 201 -30.86 9.13 21.70
CA GLY A 201 -29.68 9.22 22.55
C GLY A 201 -29.71 10.40 23.53
N LEU A 202 -28.75 10.37 24.45
CA LEU A 202 -28.59 11.38 25.51
C LEU A 202 -27.20 12.01 25.45
N ARG A 203 -27.08 13.26 25.90
CA ARG A 203 -25.77 13.93 26.00
C ARG A 203 -24.82 13.24 26.97
N PHE A 204 -23.52 13.39 26.73
CA PHE A 204 -22.49 13.02 27.70
C PHE A 204 -22.58 13.85 28.99
N ASP A 205 -22.65 15.19 28.88
CA ASP A 205 -22.90 16.07 30.03
C ASP A 205 -24.27 16.76 29.94
N PRO A 206 -25.29 16.26 30.68
CA PRO A 206 -26.61 16.88 30.70
C PRO A 206 -26.63 18.21 31.48
N ARG A 207 -25.56 18.57 32.21
CA ARG A 207 -25.38 19.86 32.90
C ARG A 207 -24.39 20.79 32.17
N GLY A 208 -23.99 20.41 30.96
CA GLY A 208 -23.08 21.17 30.10
C GLY A 208 -23.79 22.32 29.38
N LYS A 209 -23.05 23.35 28.97
CA LYS A 209 -23.59 24.35 28.04
C LYS A 209 -23.65 23.73 26.65
N ILE A 210 -24.85 23.62 26.10
CA ILE A 210 -25.10 23.10 24.75
C ILE A 210 -24.42 24.01 23.71
N ALA A 211 -23.53 23.44 22.89
CA ALA A 211 -22.97 24.11 21.72
C ALA A 211 -23.98 24.14 20.54
N VAL A 212 -23.78 25.08 19.61
CA VAL A 212 -24.75 25.45 18.56
C VAL A 212 -25.06 24.26 17.63
N GLU A 213 -24.02 23.53 17.24
CA GLU A 213 -24.10 22.31 16.42
C GLU A 213 -24.94 21.18 17.06
N TRP A 214 -25.17 21.26 18.36
CA TRP A 214 -25.94 20.29 19.15
C TRP A 214 -27.26 20.85 19.71
N GLU A 215 -27.66 22.07 19.34
CA GLU A 215 -28.85 22.74 19.91
C GLU A 215 -30.15 21.99 19.59
N GLN A 216 -30.28 21.50 18.34
CA GLN A 216 -31.46 20.74 17.91
C GLN A 216 -31.58 19.36 18.58
N PHE A 217 -30.50 18.83 19.15
CA PHE A 217 -30.52 17.56 19.87
C PHE A 217 -30.99 17.68 21.33
N GLY A 218 -31.02 18.89 21.92
CA GLY A 218 -31.38 19.08 23.33
C GLY A 218 -30.47 18.31 24.31
N SER A 219 -30.92 18.08 25.53
CA SER A 219 -30.27 17.21 26.54
C SER A 219 -30.41 15.72 26.21
N PHE A 220 -31.49 15.39 25.50
CA PHE A 220 -31.78 14.10 24.93
C PHE A 220 -32.68 14.30 23.69
N TYR A 221 -32.61 13.35 22.76
CA TYR A 221 -33.52 13.29 21.62
C TYR A 221 -33.90 11.83 21.38
N PHE A 222 -35.20 11.54 21.43
CA PHE A 222 -35.77 10.26 20.99
C PHE A 222 -36.91 10.49 20.00
N THR A 223 -37.13 9.54 19.10
CA THR A 223 -38.21 9.55 18.13
C THR A 223 -38.77 8.14 17.89
N VAL A 224 -40.10 8.06 17.74
CA VAL A 224 -40.78 6.91 17.12
C VAL A 224 -41.02 7.28 15.65
N PRO A 225 -40.40 6.59 14.67
CA PRO A 225 -40.50 6.97 13.26
C PRO A 225 -41.93 6.91 12.71
N GLN A 226 -42.28 7.87 11.84
CA GLN A 226 -43.53 7.87 11.08
C GLN A 226 -43.51 6.77 10.01
N VAL A 227 -42.39 6.60 9.31
CA VAL A 227 -42.18 5.52 8.34
C VAL A 227 -40.91 4.77 8.73
N GLU A 228 -41.02 3.46 8.93
CA GLU A 228 -39.94 2.60 9.38
C GLU A 228 -39.68 1.48 8.36
N PHE A 229 -38.44 1.32 7.93
CA PHE A 229 -37.98 0.19 7.13
C PHE A 229 -37.11 -0.73 7.99
N ALA A 230 -37.53 -1.98 8.14
CA ALA A 230 -36.86 -3.00 8.94
C ALA A 230 -36.23 -4.07 8.04
N GLU A 231 -34.93 -4.31 8.20
CA GLU A 231 -34.22 -5.45 7.62
C GLU A 231 -34.28 -6.62 8.60
N PHE A 232 -34.84 -7.76 8.17
CA PHE A 232 -34.79 -9.02 8.90
C PHE A 232 -33.85 -9.99 8.17
N GLY A 233 -33.48 -11.11 8.81
CA GLY A 233 -32.43 -11.99 8.29
C GLY A 233 -32.68 -12.62 6.91
N GLU A 234 -33.95 -12.76 6.50
CA GLU A 234 -34.32 -13.36 5.19
C GLU A 234 -35.27 -12.46 4.37
N ASN A 235 -35.98 -11.53 5.01
CA ASN A 235 -37.02 -10.68 4.42
C ASN A 235 -36.90 -9.24 4.95
N SER A 236 -37.71 -8.32 4.45
CA SER A 236 -37.77 -6.93 4.95
C SER A 236 -39.20 -6.58 5.36
N GLY A 237 -39.40 -5.41 5.97
CA GLY A 237 -40.72 -4.86 6.23
C GLY A 237 -40.72 -3.35 6.11
N LEU A 238 -41.82 -2.80 5.61
CA LEU A 238 -42.11 -1.36 5.66
C LEU A 238 -43.29 -1.15 6.61
N ALA A 239 -43.20 -0.17 7.49
CA ALA A 239 -44.24 0.18 8.44
C ALA A 239 -44.53 1.68 8.45
N ALA A 240 -45.76 2.03 8.79
CA ALA A 240 -46.23 3.39 9.01
C ALA A 240 -46.83 3.48 10.43
N THR A 241 -46.41 4.48 11.19
CA THR A 241 -46.82 4.69 12.59
C THR A 241 -47.60 5.98 12.71
N VAL A 242 -48.79 5.90 13.30
CA VAL A 242 -49.60 7.06 13.69
C VAL A 242 -49.76 7.07 15.21
N ALA A 243 -49.60 8.24 15.83
CA ALA A 243 -49.72 8.44 17.26
C ALA A 243 -50.52 9.71 17.54
N TRP A 244 -51.48 9.65 18.46
CA TRP A 244 -52.33 10.77 18.82
C TRP A 244 -52.59 10.82 20.32
N ASP A 245 -52.88 12.02 20.79
CA ASP A 245 -53.19 12.32 22.18
C ASP A 245 -53.98 13.64 22.21
N GLU A 246 -55.29 13.53 22.41
CA GLU A 246 -56.19 14.68 22.40
C GLU A 246 -55.93 15.66 23.56
N GLU A 247 -55.33 15.22 24.67
CA GLU A 247 -55.05 16.09 25.83
C GLU A 247 -54.05 17.20 25.48
N ILE A 248 -53.05 16.88 24.66
CA ILE A 248 -52.06 17.84 24.14
C ILE A 248 -52.46 18.43 22.78
N SER A 249 -53.76 18.38 22.45
CA SER A 249 -54.32 18.93 21.21
C SER A 249 -53.74 18.32 19.92
N TRP A 250 -53.19 17.09 19.98
CA TRP A 250 -52.68 16.38 18.81
C TRP A 250 -53.64 15.24 18.42
N THR A 251 -54.67 15.61 17.65
CA THR A 251 -55.75 14.71 17.23
C THR A 251 -55.27 13.62 16.27
N LEU A 252 -56.04 12.53 16.17
CA LEU A 252 -55.81 11.48 15.17
C LEU A 252 -55.81 12.03 13.73
N GLU A 253 -56.66 13.01 13.42
CA GLU A 253 -56.71 13.63 12.10
C GLU A 253 -55.40 14.36 11.77
N ASN A 254 -54.87 15.18 12.68
CA ASN A 254 -53.56 15.83 12.52
C ASN A 254 -52.44 14.80 12.34
N ALA A 255 -52.49 13.70 13.10
CA ALA A 255 -51.50 12.63 13.04
C ALA A 255 -51.54 11.86 11.70
N ILE A 256 -52.73 11.61 11.15
CA ILE A 256 -52.91 10.98 9.83
C ILE A 256 -52.44 11.91 8.72
N GLU A 257 -52.79 13.20 8.76
CA GLU A 257 -52.38 14.17 7.74
C GLU A 257 -50.86 14.37 7.72
N ALA A 258 -50.22 14.50 8.88
CA ALA A 258 -48.77 14.56 9.00
C ALA A 258 -48.06 13.29 8.49
N LEU A 259 -48.65 12.11 8.74
CA LEU A 259 -48.15 10.84 8.20
C LEU A 259 -48.32 10.79 6.67
N GLN A 260 -49.45 11.25 6.12
CA GLN A 260 -49.69 11.30 4.67
C GLN A 260 -48.71 12.26 3.97
N GLU A 261 -48.47 13.47 4.51
CA GLU A 261 -47.44 14.39 4.01
C GLU A 261 -46.03 13.78 4.03
N THR A 262 -45.72 12.98 5.06
CA THR A 262 -44.46 12.25 5.17
C THR A 262 -44.37 11.15 4.12
N MET A 263 -45.42 10.35 3.93
CA MET A 263 -45.47 9.26 2.95
C MET A 263 -45.38 9.75 1.50
N LEU A 264 -45.88 10.95 1.20
CA LEU A 264 -45.72 11.59 -0.12
C LEU A 264 -44.26 11.97 -0.45
N GLN A 265 -43.41 12.14 0.56
CA GLN A 265 -41.98 12.43 0.41
C GLN A 265 -41.11 11.18 0.43
N VAL A 266 -41.65 10.03 0.87
CA VAL A 266 -40.92 8.76 0.94
C VAL A 266 -40.79 8.12 -0.45
N SER A 267 -39.56 7.87 -0.85
CA SER A 267 -39.21 7.16 -2.08
C SER A 267 -39.42 5.65 -1.91
N SER A 268 -40.10 5.04 -2.89
CA SER A 268 -40.18 3.58 -3.04
C SER A 268 -38.95 2.97 -3.73
N GLY A 269 -38.01 3.80 -4.18
CA GLY A 269 -36.75 3.39 -4.80
C GLY A 269 -35.74 2.83 -3.79
N ILE A 270 -34.80 2.02 -4.27
CA ILE A 270 -33.69 1.47 -3.48
C ILE A 270 -32.38 1.91 -4.13
N MET A 271 -31.54 2.65 -3.39
CA MET A 271 -30.26 3.15 -3.90
C MET A 271 -29.10 2.34 -3.35
N ARG A 272 -28.84 1.17 -3.97
CA ARG A 272 -27.68 0.31 -3.64
C ARG A 272 -26.37 1.09 -3.72
N LEU A 273 -25.72 1.24 -2.56
CA LEU A 273 -24.44 1.96 -2.44
C LEU A 273 -23.28 1.20 -3.11
N ARG A 274 -22.93 1.62 -4.34
CA ARG A 274 -21.80 1.06 -5.12
C ARG A 274 -20.44 1.29 -4.44
N ARG A 275 -19.39 0.67 -5.00
CA ARG A 275 -18.00 0.75 -4.53
C ARG A 275 -17.29 2.08 -4.85
N GLU A 276 -18.03 3.11 -5.25
CA GLU A 276 -17.44 4.38 -5.66
C GLU A 276 -16.96 5.18 -4.44
N SER A 277 -15.99 6.06 -4.65
CA SER A 277 -15.53 7.02 -3.63
C SER A 277 -16.67 7.97 -3.26
N LEU A 278 -16.66 8.54 -2.05
CA LEU A 278 -17.61 9.59 -1.68
C LEU A 278 -17.55 10.82 -2.62
N GLY A 279 -16.49 10.97 -3.41
CA GLY A 279 -16.31 12.08 -4.36
C GLY A 279 -15.85 13.38 -3.70
N VAL A 280 -15.50 13.30 -2.41
CA VAL A 280 -15.18 14.42 -1.53
C VAL A 280 -13.67 14.48 -1.28
N SER A 281 -13.07 15.67 -1.39
CA SER A 281 -11.68 15.90 -0.97
C SER A 281 -11.61 16.77 0.29
N VAL A 282 -10.58 16.51 1.13
CA VAL A 282 -10.36 17.25 2.37
C VAL A 282 -9.56 18.51 2.08
N VAL A 283 -10.19 19.67 2.31
CA VAL A 283 -9.61 21.01 2.10
C VAL A 283 -8.79 21.44 3.31
N SER A 284 -9.27 21.18 4.54
CA SER A 284 -8.50 21.42 5.76
C SER A 284 -8.92 20.51 6.91
N LYS A 285 -8.01 20.33 7.87
CA LYS A 285 -8.17 19.50 9.05
C LYS A 285 -7.62 20.25 10.26
N ASN A 286 -8.44 20.42 11.29
CA ASN A 286 -8.10 21.15 12.52
C ASN A 286 -8.46 20.31 13.75
N HIS A 287 -7.62 20.35 14.79
CA HIS A 287 -7.81 19.60 16.03
C HIS A 287 -8.14 20.53 17.20
N VAL A 288 -9.11 20.15 18.01
CA VAL A 288 -9.51 20.84 19.25
C VAL A 288 -9.60 19.80 20.38
N PRO A 289 -8.72 19.85 21.41
CA PRO A 289 -7.51 20.67 21.48
C PRO A 289 -6.51 20.35 20.36
N SER A 290 -5.62 21.31 20.05
CA SER A 290 -4.44 21.07 19.23
C SER A 290 -3.40 20.26 20.00
N GLU A 291 -2.42 19.67 19.31
CA GLU A 291 -1.38 18.84 19.95
C GLU A 291 -0.66 19.57 21.10
N GLY A 292 -0.23 20.81 20.85
CA GLY A 292 0.42 21.66 21.85
C GLY A 292 -0.46 22.07 23.03
N ALA A 293 -1.79 21.97 22.92
CA ALA A 293 -2.72 22.17 24.04
C ALA A 293 -3.10 20.85 24.73
N TYR A 294 -3.07 19.73 24.01
CA TYR A 294 -3.36 18.40 24.55
C TYR A 294 -2.25 17.88 25.47
N TYR A 295 -0.99 18.12 25.15
CA TYR A 295 0.14 17.63 25.97
C TYR A 295 0.13 18.24 27.40
N PRO A 296 -0.07 19.56 27.59
CA PRO A 296 -0.29 20.16 28.91
C PRO A 296 -1.55 19.62 29.61
N ALA A 297 -2.65 19.40 28.87
CA ALA A 297 -3.87 18.84 29.44
C ALA A 297 -3.66 17.44 30.06
N VAL A 298 -2.93 16.56 29.37
CA VAL A 298 -2.53 15.25 29.90
C VAL A 298 -1.60 15.39 31.10
N ALA A 299 -0.65 16.33 31.07
CA ALA A 299 0.25 16.58 32.20
C ALA A 299 -0.52 17.03 33.47
N SER A 300 -1.42 18.01 33.34
CA SER A 300 -2.29 18.46 34.45
C SER A 300 -3.17 17.34 35.01
N ALA A 301 -3.74 16.50 34.13
CA ALA A 301 -4.50 15.33 34.55
C ALA A 301 -3.64 14.31 35.33
N LEU A 302 -2.39 14.07 34.89
CA LEU A 302 -1.44 13.20 35.57
C LEU A 302 -1.00 13.74 36.93
N GLU A 303 -0.81 15.06 37.08
CA GLU A 303 -0.51 15.69 38.36
C GLU A 303 -1.65 15.48 39.37
N ILE A 304 -2.91 15.68 38.93
CA ILE A 304 -4.09 15.45 39.77
C ILE A 304 -4.22 13.96 40.15
N ILE A 305 -4.00 13.03 39.22
CA ILE A 305 -4.07 11.58 39.50
C ILE A 305 -2.93 11.12 40.45
N LYS A 306 -1.77 11.77 40.42
CA LYS A 306 -0.60 11.42 41.25
C LYS A 306 -0.58 12.12 42.62
N ALA A 307 -1.44 13.11 42.85
CA ALA A 307 -1.52 13.83 44.11
C ALA A 307 -2.06 12.92 45.23
N LYS A 308 -1.34 12.82 46.35
CA LYS A 308 -1.62 11.88 47.47
C LYS A 308 -3.04 11.93 48.05
N ASN A 309 -3.72 13.07 47.92
CA ASN A 309 -5.06 13.32 48.48
C ASN A 309 -6.16 13.39 47.40
N SER A 310 -5.83 13.07 46.14
CA SER A 310 -6.80 13.09 45.04
C SER A 310 -7.59 11.78 45.00
N PRO A 311 -8.93 11.82 44.92
CA PRO A 311 -9.72 10.62 44.70
C PRO A 311 -9.66 10.14 43.24
N LEU A 312 -9.23 10.98 42.29
CA LEU A 312 -9.27 10.71 40.85
C LEU A 312 -8.21 9.68 40.44
N SER A 313 -8.64 8.52 39.96
CA SER A 313 -7.75 7.44 39.48
C SER A 313 -7.62 7.37 37.97
N LYS A 314 -8.64 7.85 37.23
CA LYS A 314 -8.68 7.87 35.75
C LYS A 314 -9.49 9.06 35.26
N VAL A 315 -9.06 9.71 34.19
CA VAL A 315 -9.90 10.64 33.39
C VAL A 315 -9.74 10.33 31.91
N VAL A 316 -10.80 10.52 31.12
CA VAL A 316 -10.76 10.31 29.66
C VAL A 316 -10.80 11.67 28.98
N LEU A 317 -9.72 12.03 28.29
CA LEU A 317 -9.62 13.29 27.55
C LEU A 317 -9.95 13.04 26.07
N ALA A 318 -10.81 13.90 25.52
CA ALA A 318 -11.31 13.82 24.15
C ALA A 318 -10.69 14.89 23.24
N ARG A 319 -10.76 14.61 21.93
CA ARG A 319 -10.36 15.50 20.84
C ARG A 319 -11.42 15.50 19.76
N SER A 320 -11.95 16.67 19.45
CA SER A 320 -12.73 16.92 18.23
C SER A 320 -11.79 17.25 17.08
N THR A 321 -11.97 16.59 15.95
CA THR A 321 -11.23 16.86 14.71
C THR A 321 -12.19 17.34 13.65
N ARG A 322 -12.10 18.63 13.33
CA ARG A 322 -12.90 19.27 12.29
C ARG A 322 -12.25 19.06 10.93
N ILE A 323 -12.97 18.41 10.03
CA ILE A 323 -12.60 18.20 8.64
C ILE A 323 -13.51 19.07 7.78
N ILE A 324 -12.92 19.98 7.00
CA ILE A 324 -13.61 20.79 6.00
C ILE A 324 -13.31 20.19 4.63
N THR A 325 -14.34 20.04 3.82
CA THR A 325 -14.30 19.37 2.53
C THR A 325 -14.69 20.30 1.38
N ASP A 326 -14.34 19.93 0.15
CA ASP A 326 -14.68 20.68 -1.07
C ASP A 326 -16.19 20.62 -1.41
N THR A 327 -16.84 19.57 -0.97
CA THR A 327 -18.23 19.21 -1.24
C THR A 327 -18.88 18.67 0.03
N ASN A 328 -20.21 18.63 0.03
CA ASN A 328 -20.99 18.12 1.18
C ASN A 328 -20.83 16.61 1.30
N ILE A 329 -20.47 16.14 2.50
CA ILE A 329 -20.49 14.71 2.81
C ILE A 329 -21.94 14.27 3.03
N ASP A 330 -22.40 13.23 2.32
CA ASP A 330 -23.64 12.54 2.70
C ASP A 330 -23.38 11.63 3.92
N PRO A 331 -24.03 11.88 5.07
CA PRO A 331 -23.88 11.05 6.26
C PRO A 331 -24.29 9.59 6.05
N ILE A 332 -25.30 9.30 5.20
CA ILE A 332 -25.79 7.93 5.02
C ILE A 332 -24.81 7.13 4.15
N ALA A 333 -24.35 7.70 3.03
CA ALA A 333 -23.29 7.09 2.22
C ALA A 333 -21.99 6.87 3.02
N TRP A 334 -21.62 7.80 3.91
CA TRP A 334 -20.45 7.63 4.78
C TRP A 334 -20.67 6.51 5.81
N LEU A 335 -21.83 6.46 6.47
CA LEU A 335 -22.16 5.41 7.45
C LEU A 335 -22.16 4.01 6.81
N ALA A 336 -22.70 3.87 5.61
CA ALA A 336 -22.64 2.62 4.84
C ALA A 336 -21.21 2.21 4.46
N ARG A 337 -20.31 3.19 4.21
CA ARG A 337 -18.88 2.93 3.97
C ARG A 337 -18.16 2.49 5.25
N LEU A 338 -18.56 2.98 6.42
CA LEU A 338 -18.06 2.53 7.73
C LEU A 338 -18.50 1.09 8.08
N GLN A 339 -19.71 0.67 7.67
CA GLN A 339 -20.25 -0.68 7.92
C GLN A 339 -19.30 -1.78 7.42
N ARG A 340 -18.66 -1.57 6.27
CA ARG A 340 -17.87 -2.59 5.56
C ARG A 340 -16.60 -3.04 6.32
N GLU A 341 -16.01 -2.17 7.16
CA GLU A 341 -14.86 -2.53 8.01
C GLU A 341 -15.26 -3.03 9.41
N GLY A 342 -16.51 -2.82 9.83
CA GLY A 342 -16.98 -3.04 11.20
C GLY A 342 -18.14 -4.04 11.30
N GLN A 343 -17.94 -5.30 10.87
CA GLN A 343 -19.00 -6.32 10.94
C GLN A 343 -19.50 -6.60 12.37
N ASP A 344 -18.66 -6.33 13.38
CA ASP A 344 -18.95 -6.51 14.82
C ASP A 344 -19.10 -5.16 15.56
N ALA A 345 -19.72 -4.16 14.91
CA ALA A 345 -19.99 -2.84 15.49
C ALA A 345 -21.45 -2.42 15.31
N TYR A 346 -21.99 -1.68 16.28
CA TYR A 346 -23.27 -1.01 16.17
C TYR A 346 -23.15 0.17 15.21
N GLN A 347 -24.18 0.34 14.40
CA GLN A 347 -24.29 1.51 13.55
C GLN A 347 -25.48 2.35 13.96
N PHE A 348 -25.31 3.67 13.95
CA PHE A 348 -26.40 4.60 14.18
C PHE A 348 -26.31 5.83 13.29
N CYS A 349 -27.47 6.41 13.00
CA CYS A 349 -27.65 7.78 12.52
C CYS A 349 -28.78 8.41 13.34
N LEU A 350 -28.57 9.60 13.88
CA LEU A 350 -29.60 10.42 14.48
C LEU A 350 -29.55 11.81 13.84
N GLN A 351 -30.64 12.23 13.23
CA GLN A 351 -30.77 13.55 12.63
C GLN A 351 -32.16 14.15 12.95
N PRO A 352 -32.27 14.96 14.03
CA PRO A 352 -33.44 15.78 14.29
C PRO A 352 -33.78 16.75 13.15
N PRO A 353 -35.00 17.32 13.10
CA PRO A 353 -35.38 18.29 12.06
C PRO A 353 -34.39 19.47 11.99
N GLY A 354 -33.84 19.71 10.80
CA GLY A 354 -32.89 20.81 10.56
C GLY A 354 -31.53 20.69 11.29
N ALA A 355 -31.20 19.53 11.85
CA ALA A 355 -29.94 19.28 12.55
C ALA A 355 -28.85 18.69 11.65
N PRO A 356 -27.56 18.84 12.03
CA PRO A 356 -26.49 17.97 11.55
C PRO A 356 -26.79 16.50 11.86
N ALA A 357 -26.31 15.56 11.04
CA ALA A 357 -26.48 14.13 11.28
C ALA A 357 -25.39 13.60 12.20
N PHE A 358 -25.78 13.01 13.34
CA PHE A 358 -24.85 12.31 14.23
C PHE A 358 -24.79 10.83 13.83
N ILE A 359 -23.66 10.40 13.26
CA ILE A 359 -23.44 9.02 12.80
C ILE A 359 -22.35 8.33 13.61
N GLY A 360 -22.40 7.01 13.74
CA GLY A 360 -21.37 6.26 14.44
C GLY A 360 -21.26 4.78 14.07
N ASN A 361 -20.09 4.21 14.35
CA ASN A 361 -19.76 2.80 14.12
C ASN A 361 -19.03 2.23 15.33
N THR A 362 -19.77 2.02 16.43
CA THR A 362 -19.23 1.78 17.77
C THR A 362 -19.18 0.28 18.12
N PRO A 363 -18.07 -0.25 18.66
CA PRO A 363 -18.01 -1.63 19.11
C PRO A 363 -18.67 -1.86 20.49
N GLU A 364 -18.93 -0.79 21.24
CA GLU A 364 -19.19 -0.83 22.69
C GLU A 364 -20.70 -0.79 23.00
N ARG A 365 -21.20 -1.87 23.60
CA ARG A 365 -22.54 -1.96 24.19
C ARG A 365 -22.51 -1.26 25.56
N LEU A 366 -23.41 -0.30 25.79
CA LEU A 366 -23.67 0.22 27.13
C LEU A 366 -24.49 -0.82 27.91
N PHE A 367 -25.67 -1.17 27.37
CA PHE A 367 -26.44 -2.33 27.83
C PHE A 367 -27.38 -2.87 26.74
N HIS A 368 -27.76 -4.13 26.88
CA HIS A 368 -28.90 -4.75 26.20
C HIS A 368 -29.79 -5.37 27.27
N ARG A 369 -31.06 -4.97 27.31
CA ARG A 369 -32.07 -5.45 28.26
C ARG A 369 -33.14 -6.21 27.50
N LYS A 370 -33.46 -7.43 27.93
CA LYS A 370 -34.54 -8.28 27.43
C LYS A 370 -35.32 -8.83 28.61
N HIS A 371 -36.56 -8.38 28.78
CA HIS A 371 -37.37 -8.61 29.99
C HIS A 371 -36.59 -8.24 31.27
N LEU A 372 -36.32 -9.18 32.16
CA LEU A 372 -35.51 -8.94 33.36
C LEU A 372 -34.01 -9.21 33.15
N GLY A 373 -33.60 -9.78 32.03
CA GLY A 373 -32.19 -10.02 31.72
C GLY A 373 -31.50 -8.76 31.19
N VAL A 374 -30.34 -8.40 31.75
CA VAL A 374 -29.50 -7.29 31.28
C VAL A 374 -28.07 -7.76 30.99
N CYS A 375 -27.53 -7.35 29.85
CA CYS A 375 -26.16 -7.60 29.42
C CYS A 375 -25.40 -6.27 29.25
N SER A 376 -24.15 -6.20 29.71
CA SER A 376 -23.27 -5.04 29.54
C SER A 376 -21.83 -5.50 29.27
N GLU A 377 -20.94 -4.60 28.88
CA GLU A 377 -19.57 -4.91 28.46
C GLU A 377 -18.57 -3.89 29.00
N ALA A 378 -17.41 -4.35 29.49
CA ALA A 378 -16.25 -3.49 29.69
C ALA A 378 -15.35 -3.61 28.46
N LEU A 379 -15.07 -2.48 27.82
CA LEU A 379 -14.14 -2.35 26.71
C LEU A 379 -13.17 -1.20 27.00
N ALA A 380 -11.89 -1.51 27.18
CA ALA A 380 -10.86 -0.50 27.48
C ALA A 380 -9.47 -1.02 27.09
N ALA A 381 -8.43 -0.19 27.27
CA ALA A 381 -7.05 -0.46 26.87
C ALA A 381 -6.88 -0.81 25.38
N THR A 382 -6.50 0.17 24.57
CA THR A 382 -6.39 -0.02 23.11
C THR A 382 -4.96 -0.41 22.71
N ARG A 383 -4.85 -1.33 21.75
CA ARG A 383 -3.65 -1.50 20.93
C ARG A 383 -3.99 -1.63 19.44
N PRO A 384 -3.07 -1.26 18.53
CA PRO A 384 -3.24 -1.57 17.11
C PRO A 384 -3.26 -3.10 16.87
N ARG A 385 -3.85 -3.51 15.75
CA ARG A 385 -3.69 -4.88 15.22
C ARG A 385 -2.31 -5.03 14.58
N GLY A 386 -1.72 -6.21 14.70
CA GLY A 386 -0.41 -6.51 14.13
C GLY A 386 -0.40 -6.55 12.59
N ASP A 387 0.81 -6.48 12.03
CA ASP A 387 1.03 -6.58 10.58
C ASP A 387 1.10 -8.03 10.08
N SER A 388 1.28 -8.97 11.00
CA SER A 388 1.19 -10.41 10.79
C SER A 388 0.45 -11.08 11.94
N ALA A 389 -0.04 -12.30 11.75
CA ALA A 389 -0.71 -13.05 12.82
C ALA A 389 0.19 -13.26 14.06
N VAL A 390 1.51 -13.35 13.88
CA VAL A 390 2.46 -13.48 15.00
C VAL A 390 2.60 -12.17 15.76
N SER A 391 2.87 -11.06 15.07
CA SER A 391 2.90 -9.72 15.68
C SER A 391 1.56 -9.37 16.34
N ASP A 392 0.44 -9.79 15.77
CA ASP A 392 -0.89 -9.59 16.33
C ASP A 392 -1.14 -10.39 17.61
N MET A 393 -0.56 -11.59 17.73
CA MET A 393 -0.53 -12.39 18.97
C MET A 393 0.47 -11.83 20.00
N GLU A 394 1.59 -11.25 19.55
CA GLU A 394 2.57 -10.60 20.44
C GLU A 394 1.97 -9.34 21.08
N ILE A 395 1.31 -8.48 20.30
CA ILE A 395 0.61 -7.28 20.79
C ILE A 395 -0.61 -7.68 21.65
N GLU A 396 -1.31 -8.77 21.31
CA GLU A 396 -2.37 -9.34 22.15
C GLU A 396 -1.84 -9.80 23.52
N ARG A 397 -0.68 -10.49 23.53
CA ARG A 397 -0.03 -10.93 24.77
C ARG A 397 0.49 -9.76 25.60
N ASP A 398 1.07 -8.75 24.95
CA ASP A 398 1.50 -7.49 25.59
C ASP A 398 0.30 -6.77 26.24
N LEU A 399 -0.80 -6.59 25.48
CA LEU A 399 -2.04 -6.01 25.99
C LEU A 399 -2.64 -6.78 27.19
N LEU A 400 -2.57 -8.12 27.17
CA LEU A 400 -3.05 -8.96 28.27
C LEU A 400 -2.19 -8.86 29.55
N THR A 401 -0.91 -8.50 29.42
CA THR A 401 0.09 -8.55 30.50
C THR A 401 0.60 -7.18 30.96
N SER A 402 0.33 -6.12 30.21
CA SER A 402 0.71 -4.74 30.55
C SER A 402 0.01 -4.24 31.84
N PRO A 403 0.77 -3.81 32.86
CA PRO A 403 0.19 -3.28 34.10
C PRO A 403 -0.62 -1.99 33.92
N LYS A 404 -0.24 -1.12 32.96
CA LYS A 404 -0.98 0.12 32.66
C LYS A 404 -2.38 -0.20 32.15
N ASP A 405 -2.43 -1.09 31.17
CA ASP A 405 -3.64 -1.48 30.46
C ASP A 405 -4.57 -2.33 31.33
N ASP A 406 -4.02 -3.22 32.17
CA ASP A 406 -4.80 -3.97 33.15
C ASP A 406 -5.41 -3.07 34.24
N LEU A 407 -4.69 -2.04 34.69
CA LEU A 407 -5.23 -1.01 35.59
C LEU A 407 -6.37 -0.23 34.91
N GLU A 408 -6.13 0.26 33.69
CA GLU A 408 -7.10 1.05 32.93
C GLU A 408 -8.42 0.28 32.67
N PHE A 409 -8.29 -1.02 32.38
CA PHE A 409 -9.41 -1.93 32.16
C PHE A 409 -10.09 -2.38 33.46
N SER A 410 -9.33 -2.68 34.52
CA SER A 410 -9.91 -3.11 35.80
C SER A 410 -10.77 -2.02 36.44
N ILE A 411 -10.39 -0.75 36.32
CA ILE A 411 -11.22 0.40 36.76
C ILE A 411 -12.60 0.38 36.08
N VAL A 412 -12.65 0.13 34.77
CA VAL A 412 -13.91 0.05 34.01
C VAL A 412 -14.70 -1.20 34.43
N ARG A 413 -14.04 -2.36 34.50
CA ARG A 413 -14.67 -3.66 34.79
C ARG A 413 -15.31 -3.69 36.18
N GLU A 414 -14.59 -3.26 37.21
CA GLU A 414 -15.10 -3.28 38.58
C GLU A 414 -16.18 -2.23 38.80
N ASN A 415 -16.10 -1.05 38.17
CA ASN A 415 -17.17 -0.06 38.25
C ASN A 415 -18.48 -0.58 37.64
N ILE A 416 -18.46 -1.16 36.44
CA ILE A 416 -19.65 -1.77 35.82
C ILE A 416 -20.19 -2.91 36.69
N ARG A 417 -19.31 -3.75 37.28
CA ARG A 417 -19.70 -4.81 38.21
C ARG A 417 -20.48 -4.29 39.41
N GLU A 418 -19.96 -3.29 40.12
CA GLU A 418 -20.60 -2.76 41.32
C GLU A 418 -21.88 -1.96 40.99
N LYS A 419 -21.92 -1.27 39.85
CA LYS A 419 -23.15 -0.61 39.36
C LYS A 419 -24.24 -1.62 39.03
N LEU A 420 -23.93 -2.73 38.36
CA LEU A 420 -24.90 -3.80 38.09
C LEU A 420 -25.36 -4.50 39.38
N LYS A 421 -24.47 -4.75 40.35
CA LYS A 421 -24.86 -5.33 41.66
C LYS A 421 -25.85 -4.46 42.43
N ALA A 422 -25.86 -3.14 42.23
CA ALA A 422 -26.79 -2.25 42.90
C ALA A 422 -28.23 -2.36 42.38
N ILE A 423 -28.41 -2.87 41.15
CA ILE A 423 -29.71 -2.96 40.44
C ILE A 423 -30.16 -4.40 40.11
N CYS A 424 -29.25 -5.37 40.09
CA CYS A 424 -29.53 -6.77 39.80
C CYS A 424 -29.39 -7.67 41.04
N ASP A 425 -30.26 -8.67 41.18
CA ASP A 425 -30.16 -9.71 42.23
C ASP A 425 -28.96 -10.63 42.03
N ARG A 426 -28.57 -10.84 40.77
CA ARG A 426 -27.45 -11.69 40.36
C ARG A 426 -26.69 -11.03 39.23
N VAL A 427 -25.36 -11.03 39.32
CA VAL A 427 -24.46 -10.58 38.25
C VAL A 427 -23.42 -11.66 37.98
N ILE A 428 -23.31 -12.07 36.72
CA ILE A 428 -22.34 -13.02 36.18
C ILE A 428 -21.34 -12.24 35.33
N VAL A 429 -20.04 -12.57 35.45
CA VAL A 429 -18.98 -11.99 34.61
C VAL A 429 -18.22 -13.09 33.91
N ARG A 430 -18.34 -13.19 32.58
CA ARG A 430 -17.72 -14.27 31.80
C ARG A 430 -17.52 -13.83 30.34
N PRO A 431 -16.28 -13.81 29.80
CA PRO A 431 -15.01 -13.97 30.50
C PRO A 431 -14.66 -12.74 31.36
N PRO A 432 -13.87 -12.88 32.44
CA PRO A 432 -13.49 -11.78 33.32
C PRO A 432 -12.38 -10.86 32.78
N LYS A 433 -11.58 -11.35 31.83
CA LYS A 433 -10.64 -10.60 30.98
C LYS A 433 -10.31 -11.45 29.76
N THR A 434 -10.43 -10.89 28.56
CA THR A 434 -9.93 -11.46 27.30
C THR A 434 -9.62 -10.33 26.32
N VAL A 435 -9.20 -10.62 25.09
CA VAL A 435 -9.01 -9.62 24.03
C VAL A 435 -10.14 -9.70 22.99
N ARG A 436 -10.76 -8.55 22.69
CA ARG A 436 -11.69 -8.39 21.56
C ARG A 436 -10.94 -7.71 20.41
N LYS A 437 -10.68 -8.46 19.34
CA LYS A 437 -10.01 -7.97 18.13
C LYS A 437 -11.02 -7.38 17.16
N LEU A 438 -10.82 -6.13 16.78
CA LEU A 438 -11.55 -5.43 15.72
C LEU A 438 -10.63 -5.28 14.49
N ALA A 439 -11.11 -4.70 13.38
CA ALA A 439 -10.37 -4.63 12.12
C ALA A 439 -9.00 -3.92 12.23
N ARG A 440 -8.94 -2.79 12.97
CA ARG A 440 -7.74 -1.93 13.09
C ARG A 440 -7.09 -1.92 14.48
N VAL A 441 -7.86 -2.23 15.52
CA VAL A 441 -7.46 -2.20 16.93
C VAL A 441 -7.93 -3.44 17.68
N GLN A 442 -7.34 -3.73 18.82
CA GLN A 442 -7.76 -4.74 19.78
C GLN A 442 -7.83 -4.14 21.19
N HIS A 443 -8.76 -4.66 21.99
CA HIS A 443 -9.11 -4.13 23.31
C HIS A 443 -9.16 -5.23 24.37
N LEU A 444 -8.92 -4.89 25.63
CA LEU A 444 -9.34 -5.75 26.73
C LEU A 444 -10.87 -5.72 26.85
N TYR A 445 -11.45 -6.90 27.07
CA TYR A 445 -12.87 -7.17 27.04
C TYR A 445 -13.33 -8.05 28.21
N SER A 446 -14.48 -7.70 28.79
CA SER A 446 -15.23 -8.53 29.75
C SER A 446 -16.71 -8.32 29.52
N GLN A 447 -17.49 -9.40 29.61
CA GLN A 447 -18.94 -9.37 29.45
C GLN A 447 -19.63 -9.61 30.80
N PHE A 448 -20.71 -8.88 31.02
CA PHE A 448 -21.56 -8.96 32.20
C PHE A 448 -22.96 -9.38 31.77
N ALA A 449 -23.58 -10.25 32.56
CA ALA A 449 -25.00 -10.54 32.46
C ALA A 449 -25.61 -10.50 33.87
N GLY A 450 -26.81 -9.98 34.02
CA GLY A 450 -27.49 -9.89 35.30
C GLY A 450 -29.00 -9.99 35.18
N GLN A 451 -29.64 -10.23 36.32
CA GLN A 451 -31.09 -10.29 36.45
C GLN A 451 -31.56 -9.06 37.23
N LEU A 452 -32.29 -8.16 36.58
CA LEU A 452 -32.93 -6.98 37.18
C LEU A 452 -33.99 -7.40 38.20
N ARG A 453 -34.22 -6.57 39.21
CA ARG A 453 -35.25 -6.79 40.23
C ARG A 453 -36.65 -6.55 39.68
N ARG A 454 -36.82 -5.53 38.82
CA ARG A 454 -38.08 -5.18 38.15
C ARG A 454 -37.83 -4.75 36.71
N GLU A 455 -38.86 -4.85 35.87
CA GLU A 455 -38.77 -4.34 34.48
C GLU A 455 -38.70 -2.81 34.41
N ASP A 456 -39.25 -2.12 35.42
CA ASP A 456 -39.28 -0.65 35.51
C ASP A 456 -37.91 -0.04 35.89
N ASP A 457 -36.93 -0.87 36.29
CA ASP A 457 -35.58 -0.45 36.68
C ASP A 457 -34.72 -0.01 35.45
N GLU A 458 -35.30 0.06 34.24
CA GLU A 458 -34.59 0.40 32.99
C GLU A 458 -33.95 1.81 33.02
N PHE A 459 -34.63 2.78 33.64
CA PHE A 459 -34.06 4.11 33.90
C PHE A 459 -32.84 4.04 34.84
N ASP A 460 -32.87 3.13 35.81
CA ASP A 460 -31.78 2.94 36.77
C ASP A 460 -30.57 2.25 36.11
N ILE A 461 -30.76 1.38 35.12
CA ILE A 461 -29.66 0.84 34.29
C ILE A 461 -28.92 1.99 33.59
N LEU A 462 -29.67 2.86 32.91
CA LEU A 462 -29.12 3.95 32.13
C LEU A 462 -28.36 4.95 33.02
N THR A 463 -28.94 5.34 34.15
CA THR A 463 -28.32 6.29 35.09
C THR A 463 -27.21 5.68 35.94
N ALA A 464 -27.21 4.37 36.19
CA ALA A 464 -26.11 3.69 36.87
C ALA A 464 -24.87 3.48 35.98
N LEU A 465 -25.07 3.22 34.68
CA LEU A 465 -23.98 2.90 33.74
C LEU A 465 -23.47 4.11 32.95
N HIS A 466 -24.28 5.15 32.68
CA HIS A 466 -23.84 6.34 31.95
C HIS A 466 -23.44 7.50 32.90
N PRO A 467 -22.23 8.07 32.77
CA PRO A 467 -21.18 7.76 31.81
C PRO A 467 -20.26 6.65 32.32
N THR A 468 -19.83 5.77 31.42
CA THR A 468 -18.89 4.70 31.78
C THR A 468 -17.50 5.29 32.09
N PRO A 469 -16.71 4.67 32.97
CA PRO A 469 -15.29 5.03 33.14
C PRO A 469 -14.41 4.77 31.91
N ALA A 470 -14.94 4.15 30.85
CA ALA A 470 -14.27 4.03 29.56
C ALA A 470 -14.31 5.35 28.76
N VAL A 471 -15.32 6.21 29.00
CA VAL A 471 -15.48 7.49 28.29
C VAL A 471 -15.44 8.75 29.18
N CYS A 472 -15.57 8.62 30.50
CA CYS A 472 -15.47 9.73 31.44
C CYS A 472 -14.24 9.63 32.35
N GLY A 473 -14.19 8.61 33.20
CA GLY A 473 -13.14 8.46 34.21
C GLY A 473 -13.67 7.83 35.50
N CYS A 474 -12.85 7.79 36.53
CA CYS A 474 -13.22 7.24 37.84
C CYS A 474 -12.50 8.00 38.97
N PRO A 475 -13.22 8.44 40.02
CA PRO A 475 -14.69 8.49 40.12
C PRO A 475 -15.29 9.50 39.12
N VAL A 476 -16.60 9.40 38.89
CA VAL A 476 -17.26 10.04 37.75
C VAL A 476 -17.40 11.56 37.91
N ASP A 477 -17.71 12.06 39.11
CA ASP A 477 -17.96 13.49 39.32
C ASP A 477 -16.68 14.32 39.23
N GLU A 478 -15.57 13.85 39.82
CA GLU A 478 -14.26 14.49 39.71
C GLU A 478 -13.72 14.44 38.27
N ALA A 479 -13.93 13.32 37.56
CA ALA A 479 -13.59 13.22 36.14
C ALA A 479 -14.41 14.20 35.29
N ARG A 480 -15.71 14.36 35.56
CA ARG A 480 -16.57 15.37 34.90
C ARG A 480 -16.11 16.80 35.17
N ILE A 481 -15.74 17.13 36.41
CA ILE A 481 -15.22 18.45 36.79
C ILE A 481 -13.94 18.75 36.00
N LEU A 482 -13.00 17.79 35.95
CA LEU A 482 -11.73 17.97 35.25
C LEU A 482 -11.92 18.08 33.73
N ILE A 483 -12.78 17.24 33.13
CA ILE A 483 -13.15 17.33 31.70
C ILE A 483 -13.71 18.71 31.39
N LYS A 484 -14.62 19.24 32.22
CA LYS A 484 -15.22 20.57 32.04
C LYS A 484 -14.25 21.74 32.19
N GLN A 485 -13.11 21.54 32.87
CA GLN A 485 -12.04 22.53 32.99
C GLN A 485 -11.03 22.46 31.83
N ILE A 486 -10.77 21.26 31.30
CA ILE A 486 -9.74 21.00 30.28
C ILE A 486 -10.29 21.10 28.85
N GLU A 487 -11.47 20.56 28.58
CA GLU A 487 -12.01 20.46 27.22
C GLU A 487 -12.69 21.76 26.78
N SER A 488 -12.10 22.40 25.77
CA SER A 488 -12.59 23.65 25.20
C SER A 488 -13.75 23.49 24.21
N PHE A 489 -14.43 22.34 24.22
CA PHE A 489 -15.52 22.00 23.29
C PHE A 489 -16.58 21.12 23.97
N ASP A 490 -17.79 21.14 23.45
CA ASP A 490 -18.89 20.30 23.92
C ASP A 490 -18.90 18.96 23.18
N ARG A 491 -18.90 17.86 23.93
CA ARG A 491 -19.02 16.51 23.36
C ARG A 491 -20.41 16.25 22.77
N GLY A 492 -21.46 16.91 23.28
CA GLY A 492 -22.84 16.67 22.89
C GLY A 492 -23.22 15.19 23.04
N MET A 493 -23.59 14.55 21.93
CA MET A 493 -23.94 13.11 21.90
C MET A 493 -22.71 12.18 21.78
N TYR A 494 -21.51 12.69 21.48
CA TYR A 494 -20.29 11.87 21.54
C TYR A 494 -20.06 11.38 22.98
N ALA A 495 -19.74 10.09 23.13
CA ALA A 495 -19.66 9.40 24.42
C ALA A 495 -20.98 9.35 25.22
N GLY A 496 -22.11 9.77 24.64
CA GLY A 496 -23.45 9.56 25.19
C GLY A 496 -24.01 8.16 24.88
N PRO A 497 -25.13 7.73 25.50
CA PRO A 497 -25.87 6.55 25.11
C PRO A 497 -26.59 6.79 23.77
N VAL A 498 -26.53 5.83 22.85
CA VAL A 498 -27.25 5.85 21.57
C VAL A 498 -27.87 4.49 21.31
N GLY A 499 -29.18 4.43 21.09
CA GLY A 499 -29.92 3.17 21.07
C GLY A 499 -31.43 3.34 20.93
N TYR A 500 -32.18 2.41 21.49
CA TYR A 500 -33.63 2.48 21.56
C TYR A 500 -34.20 1.96 22.88
N PHE A 501 -35.33 2.54 23.28
CA PHE A 501 -36.25 1.95 24.24
C PHE A 501 -37.34 1.16 23.51
N GLY A 502 -37.70 -0.01 24.02
CA GLY A 502 -38.77 -0.86 23.47
C GLY A 502 -39.58 -1.58 24.55
N GLY A 503 -40.73 -2.14 24.16
CA GLY A 503 -41.72 -2.61 25.13
C GLY A 503 -41.33 -3.83 25.98
N GLY A 504 -40.51 -4.73 25.43
CA GLY A 504 -39.92 -5.89 26.13
C GLY A 504 -38.40 -5.99 25.97
N GLU A 505 -37.80 -5.18 25.10
CA GLU A 505 -36.37 -5.13 24.83
C GLU A 505 -35.90 -3.70 24.59
N SER A 506 -34.72 -3.35 25.08
CA SER A 506 -34.07 -2.06 24.88
C SER A 506 -32.56 -2.27 24.73
N GLU A 507 -31.92 -1.61 23.77
CA GLU A 507 -30.48 -1.73 23.55
C GLU A 507 -29.84 -0.37 23.34
N PHE A 508 -28.76 -0.11 24.08
CA PHE A 508 -27.96 1.10 23.99
C PHE A 508 -26.49 0.77 23.78
N SER A 509 -25.90 1.46 22.81
CA SER A 509 -24.47 1.51 22.54
C SER A 509 -23.86 2.81 23.10
N VAL A 510 -22.55 2.83 23.28
CA VAL A 510 -21.83 4.07 23.64
C VAL A 510 -21.46 4.81 22.36
N GLY A 511 -21.83 6.09 22.25
CA GLY A 511 -21.71 6.96 21.08
C GLY A 511 -20.28 7.40 20.72
N ILE A 512 -19.32 6.47 20.77
CA ILE A 512 -17.92 6.64 20.33
C ILE A 512 -17.74 6.23 18.86
N ARG A 513 -16.55 6.51 18.29
CA ARG A 513 -16.24 6.29 16.86
C ARG A 513 -17.31 6.91 15.95
N SER A 514 -17.66 8.14 16.29
CA SER A 514 -18.80 8.86 15.77
C SER A 514 -18.37 10.21 15.22
N ALA A 515 -19.21 10.75 14.34
CA ALA A 515 -19.02 12.03 13.69
C ALA A 515 -20.34 12.80 13.64
N LEU A 516 -20.26 14.12 13.78
CA LEU A 516 -21.34 15.04 13.49
C LEU A 516 -21.11 15.62 12.09
N VAL A 517 -22.05 15.42 11.17
CA VAL A 517 -21.90 15.73 9.74
C VAL A 517 -22.87 16.84 9.36
N GLU A 518 -22.34 17.94 8.83
CA GLU A 518 -23.13 19.15 8.54
C GLU A 518 -22.97 19.61 7.09
N LYS A 519 -24.12 19.79 6.43
CA LYS A 519 -24.20 20.28 5.04
C LYS A 519 -23.64 21.71 4.97
N GLY A 520 -22.55 21.90 4.24
CA GLY A 520 -21.87 23.17 4.01
C GLY A 520 -20.72 23.48 4.99
N LEU A 521 -20.56 22.72 6.07
CA LEU A 521 -19.60 23.03 7.15
C LEU A 521 -18.60 21.90 7.49
N GLY A 522 -18.80 20.72 6.89
CA GLY A 522 -17.89 19.58 6.96
C GLY A 522 -18.30 18.52 7.97
N ALA A 523 -17.34 17.98 8.71
CA ALA A 523 -17.57 16.99 9.76
C ALA A 523 -16.73 17.26 11.02
N LEU A 524 -17.30 16.96 12.19
CA LEU A 524 -16.61 16.90 13.47
C LEU A 524 -16.47 15.42 13.87
N ILE A 525 -15.24 14.89 13.89
CA ILE A 525 -14.96 13.50 14.29
C ILE A 525 -14.40 13.50 15.71
N TYR A 526 -14.94 12.64 16.57
CA TYR A 526 -14.58 12.59 17.98
C TYR A 526 -13.84 11.30 18.36
N ALA A 527 -12.78 11.44 19.17
CA ALA A 527 -12.11 10.34 19.84
C ALA A 527 -11.62 10.76 21.23
N GLY A 528 -11.30 9.78 22.08
CA GLY A 528 -10.83 10.00 23.45
C GLY A 528 -9.93 8.87 23.94
N THR A 529 -9.12 9.15 24.96
CA THR A 529 -8.11 8.26 25.54
C THR A 529 -8.10 8.34 27.06
N GLY A 530 -7.87 7.20 27.71
CA GLY A 530 -7.90 7.06 29.17
C GLY A 530 -6.56 7.40 29.80
N ILE A 531 -6.50 8.52 30.52
CA ILE A 531 -5.33 8.94 31.27
C ILE A 531 -5.34 8.24 32.64
N VAL A 532 -4.29 7.49 32.91
CA VAL A 532 -3.98 6.84 34.19
C VAL A 532 -2.55 7.19 34.62
N SER A 533 -2.14 6.85 35.84
CA SER A 533 -0.84 7.26 36.41
C SER A 533 0.40 6.91 35.57
N GLY A 534 0.31 5.91 34.67
CA GLY A 534 1.35 5.51 33.71
C GLY A 534 1.12 5.93 32.25
N SER A 535 0.24 6.90 31.97
CA SER A 535 0.04 7.46 30.62
C SER A 535 1.17 8.42 30.19
N ASP A 536 1.38 8.52 28.88
CA ASP A 536 2.36 9.40 28.22
C ASP A 536 1.67 10.21 27.12
N SER A 537 1.81 11.55 27.15
CA SER A 537 1.08 12.47 26.27
C SER A 537 1.25 12.16 24.77
N SER A 538 2.44 11.76 24.34
CA SER A 538 2.71 11.44 22.93
C SER A 538 2.04 10.12 22.52
N SER A 539 2.05 9.12 23.40
CA SER A 539 1.42 7.82 23.19
C SER A 539 -0.11 7.94 23.13
N GLU A 540 -0.71 8.75 24.02
CA GLU A 540 -2.16 8.99 24.00
C GLU A 540 -2.59 9.79 22.74
N TRP A 541 -1.79 10.75 22.27
CA TRP A 541 -2.08 11.46 21.01
C TRP A 541 -2.04 10.52 19.80
N ASN A 542 -1.05 9.62 19.73
CA ASN A 542 -0.99 8.59 18.71
C ASN A 542 -2.21 7.63 18.77
N GLU A 543 -2.71 7.30 19.96
CA GLU A 543 -3.94 6.51 20.10
C GLU A 543 -5.19 7.27 19.61
N LEU A 544 -5.28 8.59 19.83
CA LEU A 544 -6.34 9.42 19.26
C LEU A 544 -6.31 9.43 17.72
N ASP A 545 -5.13 9.51 17.12
CA ASP A 545 -4.97 9.42 15.66
C ASP A 545 -5.36 8.05 15.12
N LEU A 546 -4.95 6.96 15.79
CA LEU A 546 -5.38 5.60 15.44
C LEU A 546 -6.90 5.45 15.48
N LYS A 547 -7.56 5.95 16.54
CA LYS A 547 -9.03 5.91 16.70
C LYS A 547 -9.76 6.75 15.63
N ILE A 548 -9.28 7.95 15.32
CA ILE A 548 -9.90 8.80 14.28
C ILE A 548 -9.66 8.26 12.86
N SER A 549 -8.52 7.61 12.60
CA SER A 549 -8.16 7.10 11.27
C SER A 549 -9.19 6.13 10.67
N GLN A 550 -9.92 5.39 11.52
CA GLN A 550 -11.01 4.49 11.09
C GLN A 550 -12.15 5.28 10.41
N THR A 551 -12.48 6.45 10.93
CA THR A 551 -13.57 7.30 10.44
C THR A 551 -13.08 8.21 9.30
N GLU A 552 -11.88 8.77 9.44
CA GLU A 552 -11.27 9.73 8.51
C GLU A 552 -10.87 9.13 7.16
N LYS A 553 -10.13 7.99 7.11
CA LYS A 553 -9.62 7.42 5.85
C LYS A 553 -10.71 7.09 4.83
N LYS A 554 -11.96 6.95 5.29
CA LYS A 554 -13.11 6.69 4.40
C LYS A 554 -13.67 7.96 3.73
N ILE A 555 -13.33 9.16 4.19
CA ILE A 555 -13.63 10.41 3.48
C ILE A 555 -12.71 10.56 2.27
N THR A 556 -11.39 10.45 2.47
CA THR A 556 -10.35 10.85 1.50
C THR A 556 -10.24 9.98 0.25
N GLY A 557 -11.01 8.90 0.14
CA GLY A 557 -10.93 7.96 -1.00
C GLY A 557 -9.66 7.10 -1.03
N GLU A 558 -8.80 7.19 -0.01
CA GLU A 558 -7.69 6.26 0.23
C GLU A 558 -8.22 4.90 0.70
N ASP A 559 -8.85 4.16 -0.22
CA ASP A 559 -9.07 2.74 -0.02
C ASP A 559 -7.71 2.02 -0.05
N ASP A 560 -7.41 1.33 1.06
CA ASP A 560 -6.26 0.44 1.21
C ASP A 560 -6.40 -0.79 0.26
N ASP A 561 -6.36 -0.58 -1.07
CA ASP A 561 -6.15 -1.61 -2.10
C ASP A 561 -4.65 -1.99 -2.22
N GLU A 562 -3.83 -1.53 -1.28
CA GLU A 562 -2.79 -2.37 -0.71
C GLU A 562 -3.44 -3.39 0.23
N SER A 563 -3.81 -4.54 -0.33
CA SER A 563 -3.85 -5.78 0.44
C SER A 563 -2.56 -5.87 1.26
N LYS A 564 -2.66 -5.76 2.59
CA LYS A 564 -1.52 -5.68 3.53
C LYS A 564 -0.46 -6.70 3.12
N ILE A 565 0.64 -6.23 2.51
CA ILE A 565 1.52 -7.11 1.73
C ILE A 565 2.19 -8.08 2.70
N ILE A 566 1.76 -9.35 2.67
CA ILE A 566 2.28 -10.38 3.57
C ILE A 566 3.65 -10.82 3.05
N TYR A 567 4.69 -10.08 3.43
CA TYR A 567 6.08 -10.44 3.18
C TYR A 567 6.42 -11.76 3.89
N ARG A 568 6.56 -12.84 3.11
CA ARG A 568 6.89 -14.18 3.63
C ARG A 568 8.41 -14.43 3.72
N GLY A 569 9.23 -13.51 3.21
CA GLY A 569 10.69 -13.46 3.36
C GLY A 569 11.36 -14.82 3.17
N TRP A 570 11.99 -15.32 4.24
CA TRP A 570 12.73 -16.59 4.25
C TRP A 570 11.94 -17.82 3.78
N LYS A 571 10.62 -17.87 3.96
CA LYS A 571 9.79 -19.00 3.47
C LYS A 571 9.72 -19.07 1.93
N VAL A 572 10.08 -17.98 1.25
CA VAL A 572 10.07 -17.84 -0.21
C VAL A 572 11.45 -18.10 -0.82
N MET A 573 12.52 -17.92 -0.04
CA MET A 573 13.90 -17.97 -0.53
C MET A 573 14.30 -19.27 -1.23
N PRO A 574 13.91 -20.48 -0.77
CA PRO A 574 14.24 -21.72 -1.48
C PRO A 574 13.73 -21.75 -2.93
N PHE A 575 12.57 -21.13 -3.18
CA PHE A 575 12.00 -21.06 -4.53
C PHE A 575 12.73 -20.05 -5.42
N ILE A 576 13.13 -18.90 -4.89
CA ILE A 576 13.81 -17.85 -5.68
C ILE A 576 15.30 -18.17 -5.91
N ILE A 577 16.02 -18.54 -4.86
CA ILE A 577 17.45 -18.91 -4.96
C ILE A 577 17.60 -20.24 -5.71
N GLY A 578 16.70 -21.21 -5.47
CA GLY A 578 16.66 -22.46 -6.23
C GLY A 578 16.44 -22.18 -7.72
N ASN A 579 15.41 -21.41 -8.07
CA ASN A 579 15.17 -20.97 -9.44
C ASN A 579 16.40 -20.31 -10.07
N GLU A 580 16.95 -19.27 -9.45
CA GLU A 580 18.14 -18.56 -9.97
C GLU A 580 19.32 -19.50 -10.20
N THR A 581 19.58 -20.43 -9.28
CA THR A 581 20.71 -21.36 -9.40
C THR A 581 20.54 -22.28 -10.62
N PHE A 582 19.35 -22.85 -10.80
CA PHE A 582 19.03 -23.73 -11.92
C PHE A 582 18.93 -22.99 -13.27
N GLU A 583 18.38 -21.78 -13.26
CA GLU A 583 18.35 -20.88 -14.43
C GLU A 583 19.77 -20.53 -14.88
N LYS A 584 20.68 -20.17 -13.96
CA LYS A 584 22.05 -19.81 -14.32
C LYS A 584 22.83 -21.00 -14.85
N LEU A 585 22.66 -22.17 -14.23
CA LEU A 585 23.21 -23.43 -14.74
C LEU A 585 22.76 -23.71 -16.18
N GLY A 586 21.48 -23.45 -16.48
CA GLY A 586 20.89 -23.55 -17.82
C GLY A 586 21.47 -22.54 -18.81
N ILE A 587 21.29 -21.22 -18.58
CA ILE A 587 21.71 -20.18 -19.54
C ILE A 587 23.23 -20.22 -19.76
N VAL A 588 24.03 -20.27 -18.70
CA VAL A 588 25.49 -20.30 -18.83
C VAL A 588 25.94 -21.64 -19.44
N GLY A 589 25.28 -22.75 -19.08
CA GLY A 589 25.52 -24.06 -19.67
C GLY A 589 25.30 -24.08 -21.19
N SER A 590 24.19 -23.53 -21.69
CA SER A 590 23.90 -23.48 -23.12
C SER A 590 24.75 -22.48 -23.91
N SER A 591 25.17 -21.36 -23.30
CA SER A 591 25.83 -20.25 -24.02
C SER A 591 27.36 -20.26 -23.93
N SER A 592 27.96 -20.75 -22.85
CA SER A 592 29.41 -20.65 -22.61
C SER A 592 30.29 -21.38 -23.63
N ASN A 593 29.81 -22.48 -24.21
CA ASN A 593 30.53 -23.26 -25.21
C ASN A 593 30.01 -23.05 -26.64
N LEU A 594 29.10 -22.09 -26.84
CA LEU A 594 28.37 -21.89 -28.09
C LEU A 594 29.31 -21.61 -29.28
N VAL A 595 30.41 -20.87 -29.06
CA VAL A 595 31.40 -20.61 -30.12
C VAL A 595 32.07 -21.90 -30.62
N ILE A 596 32.31 -22.89 -29.75
CA ILE A 596 32.81 -24.20 -30.15
C ILE A 596 31.72 -24.93 -30.93
N TYR A 597 30.51 -25.04 -30.37
CA TYR A 597 29.37 -25.70 -31.01
C TYR A 597 29.14 -25.24 -32.45
N LEU A 598 29.16 -23.92 -32.69
CA LEU A 598 29.00 -23.34 -34.02
C LEU A 598 30.13 -23.75 -34.99
N THR A 599 31.38 -23.82 -34.51
CA THR A 599 32.52 -24.23 -35.35
C THR A 599 32.61 -25.75 -35.57
N THR A 600 32.18 -26.58 -34.62
CA THR A 600 32.36 -28.05 -34.66
C THR A 600 31.14 -28.83 -35.12
N VAL A 601 29.92 -28.33 -34.88
CA VAL A 601 28.65 -29.00 -35.26
C VAL A 601 27.98 -28.28 -36.42
N PHE A 602 27.88 -26.94 -36.35
CA PHE A 602 27.32 -26.14 -37.45
C PHE A 602 28.33 -25.80 -38.55
N ASN A 603 29.56 -26.33 -38.49
CA ASN A 603 30.57 -26.18 -39.55
C ASN A 603 30.90 -24.71 -39.91
N MET A 604 30.64 -23.74 -39.02
CA MET A 604 30.89 -22.32 -39.28
C MET A 604 32.38 -21.95 -39.22
N LYS A 605 32.75 -20.87 -39.93
CA LYS A 605 34.05 -20.21 -39.77
C LYS A 605 34.20 -19.62 -38.36
N SER A 606 35.40 -19.60 -37.79
CA SER A 606 35.68 -19.14 -36.43
C SER A 606 35.27 -17.67 -36.22
N ILE A 607 35.48 -16.81 -37.22
CA ILE A 607 35.05 -15.40 -37.20
C ILE A 607 33.53 -15.28 -37.25
N THR A 608 32.87 -16.04 -38.14
CA THR A 608 31.40 -16.04 -38.24
C THR A 608 30.76 -16.53 -36.94
N ALA A 609 31.30 -17.58 -36.34
CA ALA A 609 30.84 -18.10 -35.05
C ALA A 609 31.00 -17.07 -33.93
N ALA A 610 32.16 -16.40 -33.84
CA ALA A 610 32.39 -15.31 -32.88
C ALA A 610 31.40 -14.15 -33.08
N THR A 611 31.19 -13.71 -34.32
CA THR A 611 30.23 -12.65 -34.67
C THR A 611 28.79 -13.04 -34.31
N VAL A 612 28.36 -14.29 -34.54
CA VAL A 612 27.03 -14.78 -34.13
C VAL A 612 26.87 -14.79 -32.61
N VAL A 613 27.85 -15.30 -31.86
CA VAL A 613 27.83 -15.29 -30.38
C VAL A 613 27.79 -13.87 -29.82
N ASN A 614 28.56 -12.95 -30.40
CA ASN A 614 28.54 -11.54 -30.04
C ASN A 614 27.21 -10.86 -30.38
N ILE A 615 26.57 -11.17 -31.51
CA ILE A 615 25.22 -10.65 -31.84
C ILE A 615 24.18 -11.19 -30.86
N TYR A 616 24.24 -12.48 -30.52
CA TYR A 616 23.39 -13.10 -29.51
C TYR A 616 23.55 -12.46 -28.13
N SER A 617 24.81 -12.26 -27.68
CA SER A 617 25.13 -11.57 -26.42
C SER A 617 24.65 -10.12 -26.44
N GLY A 618 24.92 -9.39 -27.53
CA GLY A 618 24.50 -8.00 -27.73
C GLY A 618 22.99 -7.85 -27.59
N THR A 619 22.24 -8.67 -28.33
CA THR A 619 20.78 -8.61 -28.37
C THR A 619 20.15 -9.05 -27.04
N SER A 620 20.69 -10.09 -26.40
CA SER A 620 20.27 -10.54 -25.06
C SER A 620 20.44 -9.44 -24.00
N ASN A 621 21.54 -8.69 -24.08
CA ASN A 621 21.84 -7.60 -23.15
C ASN A 621 20.97 -6.36 -23.40
N PHE A 622 20.77 -5.95 -24.66
CA PHE A 622 19.84 -4.84 -24.99
C PHE A 622 18.38 -5.18 -24.67
N GLY A 623 17.98 -6.45 -24.79
CA GLY A 623 16.66 -6.93 -24.38
C GLY A 623 16.31 -6.60 -22.92
N THR A 624 17.30 -6.40 -22.04
CA THR A 624 17.08 -6.03 -20.63
C THR A 624 16.45 -4.65 -20.43
N ILE A 625 16.66 -3.67 -21.33
CA ILE A 625 15.94 -2.39 -21.28
C ILE A 625 14.48 -2.58 -21.69
N VAL A 626 14.23 -3.34 -22.76
CA VAL A 626 12.86 -3.60 -23.25
C VAL A 626 12.05 -4.35 -22.19
N ALA A 627 12.64 -5.38 -21.58
CA ALA A 627 12.02 -6.14 -20.50
C ALA A 627 11.77 -5.29 -19.24
N ALA A 628 12.74 -4.46 -18.82
CA ALA A 628 12.54 -3.55 -17.69
C ALA A 628 11.41 -2.54 -17.95
N PHE A 629 11.34 -1.97 -19.16
CA PHE A 629 10.26 -1.09 -19.57
C PHE A 629 8.88 -1.77 -19.52
N LEU A 630 8.77 -2.98 -20.09
CA LEU A 630 7.52 -3.74 -20.11
C LEU A 630 7.10 -4.22 -18.70
N CYS A 631 8.08 -4.60 -17.87
CA CYS A 631 7.91 -4.93 -16.46
C CYS A 631 7.33 -3.75 -15.67
N ASP A 632 8.03 -2.61 -15.67
CA ASP A 632 7.72 -1.48 -14.80
C ASP A 632 6.51 -0.66 -15.30
N SER A 633 6.13 -0.79 -16.58
CA SER A 633 4.99 -0.07 -17.18
C SER A 633 3.69 -0.88 -17.28
N TYR A 634 3.75 -2.20 -17.55
CA TYR A 634 2.55 -2.97 -17.96
C TYR A 634 2.35 -4.28 -17.19
N PHE A 635 3.37 -5.14 -17.10
CA PHE A 635 3.16 -6.54 -16.71
C PHE A 635 3.49 -6.85 -15.26
N GLY A 636 4.43 -6.11 -14.65
CA GLY A 636 4.97 -6.40 -13.33
C GLY A 636 5.94 -7.58 -13.31
N ARG A 637 6.87 -7.57 -12.34
CA ARG A 637 8.05 -8.45 -12.27
C ARG A 637 7.72 -9.93 -12.40
N TYR A 638 6.70 -10.41 -11.69
CA TYR A 638 6.29 -11.83 -11.72
C TYR A 638 5.84 -12.31 -13.11
N LYS A 639 5.05 -11.51 -13.86
CA LYS A 639 4.57 -11.92 -15.19
C LYS A 639 5.70 -11.89 -16.21
N THR A 640 6.55 -10.86 -16.18
CA THR A 640 7.74 -10.77 -17.04
C THR A 640 8.68 -11.96 -16.81
N LEU A 641 8.98 -12.30 -15.55
CA LEU A 641 9.78 -13.49 -15.21
C LEU A 641 9.13 -14.78 -15.71
N SER A 642 7.83 -14.96 -15.50
CA SER A 642 7.09 -16.15 -15.96
C SER A 642 7.24 -16.38 -17.47
N VAL A 643 7.04 -15.35 -18.29
CA VAL A 643 7.17 -15.43 -19.75
C VAL A 643 8.62 -15.66 -20.16
N ALA A 644 9.56 -14.96 -19.53
CA ALA A 644 10.98 -15.05 -19.85
C ALA A 644 11.56 -16.43 -19.54
N MET A 645 11.19 -17.03 -18.42
CA MET A 645 11.61 -18.39 -18.07
C MET A 645 11.07 -19.45 -19.04
N ILE A 646 9.80 -19.37 -19.41
CA ILE A 646 9.21 -20.26 -20.42
C ILE A 646 9.92 -20.10 -21.77
N ALA A 647 10.18 -18.87 -22.21
CA ALA A 647 10.94 -18.60 -23.43
C ALA A 647 12.37 -19.16 -23.36
N CYS A 648 13.05 -19.04 -22.22
CA CYS A 648 14.40 -19.56 -22.04
C CYS A 648 14.44 -21.09 -22.05
N PHE A 649 13.47 -21.75 -21.40
CA PHE A 649 13.30 -23.20 -21.45
C PHE A 649 13.07 -23.68 -22.90
N LEU A 650 12.10 -23.10 -23.61
CA LEU A 650 11.81 -23.45 -25.00
C LEU A 650 13.01 -23.21 -25.93
N GLY A 651 13.74 -22.11 -25.74
CA GLY A 651 14.97 -21.83 -26.48
C GLY A 651 16.09 -22.83 -26.20
N SER A 652 16.20 -23.32 -24.96
CA SER A 652 17.19 -24.32 -24.56
C SER A 652 16.85 -25.72 -25.08
N VAL A 653 15.57 -26.10 -25.07
CA VAL A 653 15.08 -27.32 -25.76
C VAL A 653 15.30 -27.22 -27.26
N ALA A 654 15.01 -26.07 -27.89
CA ALA A 654 15.27 -25.87 -29.31
C ALA A 654 16.79 -25.97 -29.64
N MET A 655 17.66 -25.43 -28.80
CA MET A 655 19.12 -25.64 -28.92
C MET A 655 19.50 -27.13 -28.84
N ASP A 656 18.96 -27.88 -27.87
CA ASP A 656 19.22 -29.31 -27.73
C ASP A 656 18.72 -30.12 -28.95
N LEU A 657 17.54 -29.80 -29.48
CA LEU A 657 17.02 -30.42 -30.71
C LEU A 657 17.97 -30.23 -31.91
N THR A 658 18.75 -29.13 -31.99
CA THR A 658 19.78 -28.95 -33.03
C THR A 658 20.99 -29.88 -32.87
N ALA A 659 21.17 -30.55 -31.74
CA ALA A 659 22.19 -31.57 -31.50
C ALA A 659 21.64 -33.01 -31.45
N VAL A 660 20.33 -33.18 -31.28
CA VAL A 660 19.66 -34.50 -31.30
C VAL A 660 19.22 -34.89 -32.72
N ILE A 661 18.66 -33.95 -33.48
CA ILE A 661 18.06 -34.22 -34.80
C ILE A 661 19.09 -33.97 -35.90
N ASN A 662 19.56 -35.05 -36.53
CA ASN A 662 20.58 -35.01 -37.59
C ASN A 662 20.21 -34.16 -38.82
N GLN A 663 18.92 -33.84 -39.06
CA GLN A 663 18.53 -32.92 -40.13
C GLN A 663 18.70 -31.43 -39.76
N LEU A 664 18.77 -31.08 -38.47
CA LEU A 664 18.82 -29.69 -38.00
C LEU A 664 20.24 -29.10 -37.93
N HIS A 665 21.27 -29.89 -38.20
CA HIS A 665 22.66 -29.44 -38.34
C HIS A 665 23.31 -30.07 -39.59
N PRO A 666 24.38 -29.48 -40.16
CA PRO A 666 25.06 -30.06 -41.31
C PRO A 666 25.75 -31.39 -40.95
N ALA A 667 26.01 -32.22 -41.97
CA ALA A 667 26.72 -33.48 -41.80
C ALA A 667 28.14 -33.26 -41.25
N LYS A 668 28.62 -34.20 -40.44
CA LYS A 668 29.97 -34.18 -39.87
C LYS A 668 31.01 -34.18 -40.99
N CYS A 669 32.05 -33.34 -40.86
CA CYS A 669 33.16 -33.34 -41.82
C CYS A 669 33.88 -34.69 -41.86
N ALA A 670 34.32 -35.10 -43.05
CA ALA A 670 35.28 -36.18 -43.19
C ALA A 670 36.60 -35.82 -42.46
N LYS A 671 37.28 -36.83 -41.91
CA LYS A 671 38.58 -36.64 -41.22
C LYS A 671 39.77 -36.44 -42.18
N GLU A 672 39.53 -36.49 -43.48
CA GLU A 672 40.58 -36.41 -44.50
C GLU A 672 41.09 -34.97 -44.72
N ILE A 673 42.41 -34.86 -44.85
CA ILE A 673 43.13 -33.61 -45.04
C ILE A 673 42.79 -33.04 -46.44
N GLY A 674 42.07 -31.92 -46.46
CA GLY A 674 41.68 -31.21 -47.69
C GLY A 674 40.19 -31.28 -48.06
N SER A 675 39.36 -32.02 -47.31
CA SER A 675 37.93 -32.12 -47.63
C SER A 675 37.17 -30.79 -47.41
N VAL A 676 36.49 -30.29 -48.45
CA VAL A 676 35.65 -29.08 -48.38
C VAL A 676 34.35 -29.42 -47.66
N CYS A 677 34.28 -29.09 -46.37
CA CYS A 677 33.16 -29.47 -45.53
C CYS A 677 31.98 -28.48 -45.63
N LYS A 678 30.79 -29.02 -45.91
CA LYS A 678 29.57 -28.25 -46.19
C LYS A 678 29.11 -27.42 -44.98
N GLY A 679 28.83 -26.14 -45.21
CA GLY A 679 28.21 -25.25 -44.22
C GLY A 679 26.73 -25.59 -43.95
N PRO A 680 26.11 -24.93 -42.96
CA PRO A 680 24.71 -25.17 -42.59
C PRO A 680 23.76 -24.63 -43.66
N SER A 681 22.61 -25.27 -43.82
CA SER A 681 21.57 -24.79 -44.75
C SER A 681 20.80 -23.60 -44.17
N ILE A 682 20.07 -22.86 -45.03
CA ILE A 682 19.22 -21.73 -44.60
C ILE A 682 18.21 -22.18 -43.53
N VAL A 683 17.59 -23.35 -43.68
CA VAL A 683 16.62 -23.89 -42.71
C VAL A 683 17.29 -24.19 -41.36
N GLN A 684 18.51 -24.74 -41.38
CA GLN A 684 19.27 -25.03 -40.16
C GLN A 684 19.68 -23.75 -39.42
N ILE A 685 20.10 -22.72 -40.16
CA ILE A 685 20.37 -21.38 -39.60
C ILE A 685 19.09 -20.74 -39.04
N MET A 686 17.96 -20.83 -39.74
CA MET A 686 16.69 -20.25 -39.28
C MET A 686 16.18 -20.91 -38.00
N PHE A 687 16.28 -22.24 -37.88
CA PHE A 687 15.90 -22.95 -36.66
C PHE A 687 16.81 -22.58 -35.47
N LEU A 688 18.13 -22.57 -35.70
CA LEU A 688 19.13 -22.13 -34.72
C LEU A 688 18.88 -20.66 -34.28
N ALA A 689 18.58 -19.77 -35.22
CA ALA A 689 18.25 -18.38 -34.94
C ALA A 689 16.96 -18.26 -34.12
N GLY A 690 15.93 -19.06 -34.41
CA GLY A 690 14.71 -19.14 -33.61
C GLY A 690 14.97 -19.57 -32.16
N ALA A 691 15.82 -20.58 -31.95
CA ALA A 691 16.27 -21.01 -30.63
C ALA A 691 17.01 -19.89 -29.88
N MET A 692 17.92 -19.18 -30.58
CA MET A 692 18.63 -18.02 -30.03
C MET A 692 17.69 -16.85 -29.68
N VAL A 693 16.67 -16.56 -30.50
CA VAL A 693 15.68 -15.50 -30.22
C VAL A 693 14.86 -15.82 -28.97
N LEU A 694 14.43 -17.07 -28.80
CA LEU A 694 13.75 -17.52 -27.58
C LEU A 694 14.64 -17.36 -26.33
N GLN A 695 15.93 -17.71 -26.44
CA GLN A 695 16.90 -17.47 -25.37
C GLN A 695 17.16 -15.98 -25.13
N VAL A 696 17.19 -15.12 -26.15
CA VAL A 696 17.32 -13.66 -26.04
C VAL A 696 16.14 -13.07 -25.26
N ILE A 697 14.90 -13.49 -25.57
CA ILE A 697 13.69 -13.07 -24.85
C ILE A 697 13.79 -13.49 -23.37
N GLY A 698 14.23 -14.73 -23.11
CA GLY A 698 14.41 -15.24 -21.76
C GLY A 698 15.50 -14.51 -20.97
N ALA A 699 16.72 -14.45 -21.47
CA ALA A 699 17.84 -13.80 -20.81
C ALA A 699 17.60 -12.29 -20.61
N GLY A 700 17.00 -11.63 -21.61
CA GLY A 700 16.59 -10.22 -21.52
C GLY A 700 15.53 -9.97 -20.46
N GLY A 701 14.56 -10.89 -20.30
CA GLY A 701 13.50 -10.80 -19.31
C GLY A 701 13.93 -11.11 -17.87
N ILE A 702 14.80 -12.12 -17.68
CA ILE A 702 15.19 -12.60 -16.35
C ILE A 702 16.18 -11.65 -15.67
N ARG A 703 17.25 -11.24 -16.37
CA ARG A 703 18.37 -10.43 -15.82
C ARG A 703 17.95 -9.15 -15.07
N PRO A 704 17.05 -8.28 -15.60
CA PRO A 704 16.65 -7.06 -14.90
C PRO A 704 15.59 -7.31 -13.81
N CYS A 705 14.87 -8.43 -13.84
CA CYS A 705 13.70 -8.66 -12.99
C CYS A 705 13.96 -9.59 -11.79
N ASN A 706 14.84 -10.60 -11.90
CA ASN A 706 14.92 -11.66 -10.90
C ASN A 706 15.49 -11.18 -9.56
N LEU A 707 16.56 -10.39 -9.60
CA LEU A 707 17.20 -9.84 -8.40
C LEU A 707 16.28 -8.85 -7.64
N PRO A 708 15.63 -7.87 -8.29
CA PRO A 708 14.60 -7.06 -7.62
C PRO A 708 13.41 -7.88 -7.11
N PHE A 709 12.94 -8.87 -7.86
CA PHE A 709 11.82 -9.72 -7.44
C PHE A 709 12.12 -10.55 -6.18
N GLY A 710 13.37 -10.98 -5.99
CA GLY A 710 13.82 -11.62 -4.75
C GLY A 710 13.87 -10.65 -3.56
N ALA A 711 14.34 -9.42 -3.79
CA ALA A 711 14.34 -8.37 -2.76
C ALA A 711 12.92 -7.96 -2.33
N ASP A 712 11.95 -7.93 -3.26
CA ASP A 712 10.54 -7.60 -3.00
C ASP A 712 9.84 -8.57 -2.01
N GLN A 713 10.43 -9.72 -1.69
CA GLN A 713 9.83 -10.69 -0.77
C GLN A 713 10.02 -10.36 0.71
N PHE A 714 10.84 -9.34 1.02
CA PHE A 714 11.11 -8.84 2.35
C PHE A 714 10.59 -7.40 2.50
N ASP A 715 10.15 -7.03 3.72
CA ASP A 715 9.66 -5.69 3.98
C ASP A 715 10.82 -4.68 4.14
N PRO A 716 10.99 -3.69 3.24
CA PRO A 716 12.05 -2.69 3.38
C PRO A 716 11.82 -1.69 4.54
N LYS A 717 10.64 -1.69 5.18
CA LYS A 717 10.32 -0.80 6.32
C LYS A 717 10.88 -1.35 7.64
N THR A 718 10.93 -2.67 7.83
CA THR A 718 11.37 -3.29 9.08
C THR A 718 12.90 -3.47 9.14
N LYS A 719 13.48 -3.46 10.36
CA LYS A 719 14.91 -3.77 10.56
C LYS A 719 15.24 -5.20 10.14
N GLU A 720 14.34 -6.15 10.41
CA GLU A 720 14.51 -7.55 10.03
C GLU A 720 14.45 -7.77 8.53
N GLY A 721 13.50 -7.13 7.83
CA GLY A 721 13.39 -7.22 6.39
C GLY A 721 14.60 -6.61 5.67
N LYS A 722 15.13 -5.47 6.14
CA LYS A 722 16.40 -4.92 5.64
C LYS A 722 17.57 -5.91 5.78
N ARG A 723 17.74 -6.53 6.95
CA ARG A 723 18.77 -7.57 7.17
C ARG A 723 18.53 -8.82 6.30
N GLY A 724 17.26 -9.16 6.06
CA GLY A 724 16.85 -10.22 5.14
C GLY A 724 17.26 -9.94 3.68
N ILE A 725 17.06 -8.71 3.20
CA ILE A 725 17.47 -8.24 1.88
C ILE A 725 19.00 -8.33 1.72
N GLU A 726 19.76 -7.81 2.70
CA GLU A 726 21.23 -7.89 2.70
C GLU A 726 21.73 -9.34 2.65
N SER A 727 21.14 -10.21 3.47
CA SER A 727 21.51 -11.63 3.47
C SER A 727 21.08 -12.36 2.20
N PHE A 728 19.97 -11.95 1.56
CA PHE A 728 19.54 -12.47 0.26
C PHE A 728 20.55 -12.14 -0.84
N PHE A 729 21.05 -10.90 -0.91
CA PHE A 729 22.10 -10.52 -1.88
C PHE A 729 23.35 -11.41 -1.73
N ASN A 730 23.80 -11.66 -0.49
CA ASN A 730 24.96 -12.53 -0.24
C ASN A 730 24.73 -13.98 -0.75
N TRP A 731 23.56 -14.57 -0.45
CA TRP A 731 23.21 -15.90 -0.94
C TRP A 731 23.09 -15.95 -2.47
N TYR A 732 22.45 -14.94 -3.07
CA TYR A 732 22.29 -14.79 -4.51
C TYR A 732 23.65 -14.78 -5.24
N PHE A 733 24.60 -13.95 -4.80
CA PHE A 733 25.92 -13.88 -5.44
C PHE A 733 26.74 -15.16 -5.20
N PHE A 734 26.61 -15.80 -4.04
CA PHE A 734 27.25 -17.09 -3.78
C PHE A 734 26.74 -18.19 -4.73
N THR A 735 25.41 -18.38 -4.83
CA THR A 735 24.86 -19.43 -5.69
C THR A 735 25.04 -19.13 -7.17
N PHE A 736 24.99 -17.85 -7.59
CA PHE A 736 25.35 -17.41 -8.94
C PHE A 736 26.79 -17.83 -9.30
N THR A 737 27.76 -17.53 -8.43
CA THR A 737 29.17 -17.83 -8.66
C THR A 737 29.41 -19.34 -8.72
N PHE A 738 28.78 -20.10 -7.80
CA PHE A 738 28.83 -21.55 -7.79
C PHE A 738 28.25 -22.17 -9.07
N ALA A 739 27.04 -21.75 -9.48
CA ALA A 739 26.39 -22.19 -10.71
C ALA A 739 27.28 -21.95 -11.94
N GLN A 740 27.85 -20.75 -12.05
CA GLN A 740 28.72 -20.39 -13.17
C GLN A 740 30.00 -21.23 -13.21
N MET A 741 30.64 -21.52 -12.07
CA MET A 741 31.80 -22.43 -12.01
C MET A 741 31.42 -23.86 -12.46
N VAL A 742 30.28 -24.38 -12.03
CA VAL A 742 29.80 -25.73 -12.43
C VAL A 742 29.47 -25.78 -13.92
N SER A 743 28.83 -24.76 -14.49
CA SER A 743 28.57 -24.69 -15.93
C SER A 743 29.86 -24.68 -16.75
N LEU A 744 30.82 -23.81 -16.41
CA LEU A 744 32.08 -23.64 -17.15
C LEU A 744 33.02 -24.85 -17.05
N THR A 745 32.83 -25.72 -16.07
CA THR A 745 33.63 -26.94 -15.85
C THR A 745 32.88 -28.20 -16.28
N VAL A 746 31.88 -28.62 -15.50
CA VAL A 746 31.19 -29.91 -15.65
C VAL A 746 30.34 -29.95 -16.91
N ILE A 747 29.48 -28.94 -17.15
CA ILE A 747 28.58 -28.95 -18.32
C ILE A 747 29.39 -28.81 -19.62
N VAL A 748 30.36 -27.89 -19.66
CA VAL A 748 31.29 -27.74 -20.79
C VAL A 748 32.07 -29.03 -21.07
N TYR A 749 32.50 -29.76 -20.03
CA TYR A 749 33.17 -31.06 -20.20
C TYR A 749 32.25 -32.10 -20.86
N VAL A 750 30.99 -32.23 -20.42
CA VAL A 750 30.04 -33.15 -21.06
C VAL A 750 29.81 -32.77 -22.54
N GLN A 751 29.64 -31.48 -22.83
CA GLN A 751 29.44 -30.97 -24.19
C GLN A 751 30.62 -31.25 -25.13
N SER A 752 31.85 -31.02 -24.68
CA SER A 752 33.04 -31.13 -25.52
C SER A 752 33.70 -32.51 -25.55
N ASN A 753 33.58 -33.31 -24.48
CA ASN A 753 34.31 -34.56 -24.33
C ASN A 753 33.41 -35.81 -24.30
N VAL A 754 32.09 -35.67 -24.04
CA VAL A 754 31.15 -36.80 -23.98
C VAL A 754 30.18 -36.79 -25.17
N SER A 755 29.27 -35.81 -25.23
CA SER A 755 28.31 -35.66 -26.32
C SER A 755 27.63 -34.29 -26.28
N TRP A 756 27.48 -33.65 -27.44
CA TRP A 756 26.74 -32.40 -27.58
C TRP A 756 25.27 -32.53 -27.20
N SER A 757 24.61 -33.63 -27.57
CA SER A 757 23.20 -33.86 -27.28
C SER A 757 22.97 -33.99 -25.76
N ILE A 758 23.79 -34.79 -25.07
CA ILE A 758 23.70 -34.91 -23.59
C ILE A 758 24.09 -33.57 -22.92
N GLY A 759 25.12 -32.91 -23.45
CA GLY A 759 25.62 -31.64 -22.91
C GLY A 759 24.71 -30.42 -23.12
N LEU A 760 23.74 -30.47 -24.04
CA LEU A 760 22.70 -29.45 -24.21
C LEU A 760 21.38 -29.84 -23.54
N ALA A 761 21.05 -31.13 -23.47
CA ALA A 761 19.94 -31.65 -22.67
C ALA A 761 20.08 -31.33 -21.18
N ILE A 762 21.28 -31.41 -20.59
CA ILE A 762 21.52 -31.07 -19.17
C ILE A 762 21.07 -29.62 -18.86
N PRO A 763 21.56 -28.56 -19.55
CA PRO A 763 21.03 -27.20 -19.44
C PRO A 763 19.50 -27.08 -19.59
N ALA A 764 18.89 -27.80 -20.54
CA ALA A 764 17.45 -27.74 -20.76
C ALA A 764 16.65 -28.36 -19.59
N ILE A 765 17.13 -29.47 -19.02
CA ILE A 765 16.54 -30.11 -17.84
C ILE A 765 16.71 -29.22 -16.59
N LEU A 766 17.88 -28.62 -16.40
CA LEU A 766 18.12 -27.70 -15.29
C LEU A 766 17.22 -26.46 -15.39
N MET A 767 17.05 -25.90 -16.60
CA MET A 767 16.09 -24.81 -16.85
C MET A 767 14.64 -25.23 -16.55
N LEU A 768 14.23 -26.45 -16.90
CA LEU A 768 12.91 -26.99 -16.55
C LEU A 768 12.71 -27.09 -15.03
N LEU A 769 13.72 -27.55 -14.29
CA LEU A 769 13.69 -27.59 -12.83
C LEU A 769 13.56 -26.17 -12.24
N GLY A 770 14.27 -25.19 -12.78
CA GLY A 770 14.11 -23.77 -12.43
C GLY A 770 12.66 -23.30 -12.61
N CYS A 771 12.06 -23.57 -13.77
CA CYS A 771 10.64 -23.30 -14.05
C CYS A 771 9.69 -23.95 -13.02
N ILE A 772 9.86 -25.25 -12.73
CA ILE A 772 9.02 -25.97 -11.76
C ILE A 772 9.13 -25.34 -10.37
N ILE A 773 10.35 -25.06 -9.91
CA ILE A 773 10.61 -24.44 -8.60
C ILE A 773 9.99 -23.03 -8.55
N PHE A 774 10.15 -22.22 -9.59
CA PHE A 774 9.57 -20.88 -9.64
C PHE A 774 8.05 -20.91 -9.57
N PHE A 775 7.39 -21.74 -10.39
CA PHE A 775 5.93 -21.81 -10.40
C PHE A 775 5.34 -22.47 -9.14
N ALA A 776 6.05 -23.37 -8.48
CA ALA A 776 5.64 -23.93 -7.19
C ALA A 776 5.52 -22.84 -6.10
N GLY A 777 6.41 -21.85 -6.08
CA GLY A 777 6.35 -20.70 -5.17
C GLY A 777 5.26 -19.67 -5.49
N SER A 778 4.51 -19.82 -6.59
CA SER A 778 3.61 -18.78 -7.15
C SER A 778 2.51 -18.25 -6.21
N LYS A 779 2.06 -19.03 -5.22
CA LYS A 779 1.09 -18.62 -4.18
C LYS A 779 1.73 -17.97 -2.94
N LEU A 780 3.06 -18.05 -2.82
CA LEU A 780 3.83 -17.52 -1.70
C LEU A 780 4.45 -16.14 -2.01
N TYR A 781 4.63 -15.82 -3.28
CA TYR A 781 5.27 -14.57 -3.71
C TYR A 781 4.45 -13.32 -3.44
N VAL A 782 5.13 -12.30 -2.92
CA VAL A 782 4.76 -10.89 -3.05
C VAL A 782 4.87 -10.47 -4.51
N LYS A 783 3.80 -9.88 -5.06
CA LYS A 783 3.70 -9.46 -6.46
C LYS A 783 3.42 -7.96 -6.51
N VAL A 784 4.49 -7.16 -6.59
CA VAL A 784 4.42 -5.69 -6.61
C VAL A 784 3.71 -5.20 -7.88
N LYS A 785 2.75 -4.28 -7.72
CA LYS A 785 2.05 -3.60 -8.83
C LYS A 785 3.05 -2.70 -9.61
N PRO A 786 2.96 -2.59 -10.96
CA PRO A 786 3.88 -1.75 -11.73
C PRO A 786 3.83 -0.28 -11.28
N SER A 787 4.99 0.35 -11.06
CA SER A 787 5.08 1.72 -10.52
C SER A 787 5.29 2.80 -11.60
N GLY A 788 5.22 2.43 -12.88
CA GLY A 788 5.54 3.30 -14.01
C GLY A 788 7.04 3.34 -14.32
N SER A 789 7.41 3.54 -15.60
CA SER A 789 8.81 3.49 -16.01
C SER A 789 9.55 4.84 -15.87
N PRO A 790 10.77 4.85 -15.30
CA PRO A 790 11.71 5.97 -15.37
C PRO A 790 11.93 6.54 -16.78
N ILE A 791 11.88 5.69 -17.81
CA ILE A 791 12.06 6.08 -19.22
C ILE A 791 10.99 7.10 -19.64
N HIS A 792 9.77 6.96 -19.13
CA HIS A 792 8.69 7.91 -19.42
C HIS A 792 8.97 9.30 -18.82
N SER A 793 9.58 9.37 -17.64
CA SER A 793 10.02 10.63 -17.03
C SER A 793 11.16 11.28 -17.83
N ILE A 794 12.15 10.47 -18.25
CA ILE A 794 13.27 10.93 -19.10
C ILE A 794 12.74 11.53 -20.41
N THR A 795 11.88 10.80 -21.14
CA THR A 795 11.32 11.24 -22.42
C THR A 795 10.47 12.51 -22.26
N ARG A 796 9.66 12.61 -21.20
CA ARG A 796 8.87 13.83 -20.90
C ARG A 796 9.76 15.05 -20.74
N VAL A 797 10.79 14.98 -19.89
CA VAL A 797 11.71 16.11 -19.64
C VAL A 797 12.37 16.57 -20.94
N PHE A 798 12.86 15.66 -21.79
CA PHE A 798 13.42 16.03 -23.09
C PHE A 798 12.39 16.69 -24.02
N VAL A 799 11.21 16.09 -24.18
CA VAL A 799 10.14 16.62 -25.04
C VAL A 799 9.70 18.01 -24.58
N VAL A 800 9.51 18.23 -23.28
CA VAL A 800 9.11 19.52 -22.73
C VAL A 800 10.24 20.56 -22.85
N ALA A 801 11.49 20.20 -22.54
CA ALA A 801 12.64 21.11 -22.72
C ALA A 801 12.79 21.57 -24.19
N ILE A 802 12.55 20.68 -25.15
CA ILE A 802 12.57 21.01 -26.59
C ILE A 802 11.39 21.91 -26.97
N LYS A 803 10.16 21.62 -26.51
CA LYS A 803 8.98 22.50 -26.72
C LYS A 803 9.24 23.91 -26.15
N LYS A 804 9.77 23.99 -24.92
CA LYS A 804 10.06 25.24 -24.20
C LYS A 804 11.42 25.86 -24.56
N ARG A 805 12.12 25.38 -25.60
CA ARG A 805 13.49 25.84 -25.96
C ARG A 805 13.63 27.34 -26.18
N LYS A 806 12.56 28.02 -26.63
CA LYS A 806 12.52 29.47 -26.88
C LYS A 806 12.36 30.33 -25.61
N LEU A 807 12.05 29.74 -24.45
CA LEU A 807 11.87 30.49 -23.21
C LEU A 807 13.20 30.87 -22.56
N ASN A 808 13.23 32.02 -21.90
CA ASN A 808 14.37 32.51 -21.11
C ASN A 808 14.34 31.93 -19.69
N LEU A 809 15.52 31.67 -19.13
CA LEU A 809 15.73 31.00 -17.83
C LEU A 809 15.40 31.84 -16.58
N LEU A 810 14.68 32.96 -16.76
CA LEU A 810 14.32 33.93 -15.71
C LEU A 810 12.91 33.73 -15.14
N GLY A 811 12.15 32.74 -15.64
CA GLY A 811 10.80 32.43 -15.14
C GLY A 811 10.81 31.62 -13.83
N SER A 812 9.68 31.65 -13.12
CA SER A 812 9.47 30.83 -11.91
C SER A 812 9.60 29.34 -12.24
N MET A 813 10.31 28.61 -11.38
CA MET A 813 10.55 27.17 -11.54
C MET A 813 9.54 26.35 -10.73
N TYR A 814 8.89 25.43 -11.42
CA TYR A 814 7.86 24.56 -10.87
C TYR A 814 8.48 23.47 -9.96
N ASN A 815 8.47 23.77 -8.66
CA ASN A 815 9.03 22.95 -7.58
C ASN A 815 7.95 22.14 -6.84
N HIS A 816 7.10 21.41 -7.57
CA HIS A 816 6.16 20.49 -6.92
C HIS A 816 6.84 19.16 -6.55
N ILE A 817 6.62 18.74 -5.29
CA ILE A 817 7.01 17.43 -4.76
C ILE A 817 5.71 16.74 -4.34
N ALA A 818 5.34 15.67 -5.04
CA ALA A 818 4.13 14.91 -4.71
C ALA A 818 4.30 14.19 -3.36
N LYS A 819 3.23 14.12 -2.56
CA LYS A 819 3.27 13.62 -1.16
C LYS A 819 3.78 12.18 -1.02
N ASP A 820 3.65 11.34 -2.06
CA ASP A 820 4.10 9.94 -2.06
C ASP A 820 5.58 9.73 -2.43
N PHE A 821 6.36 10.78 -2.69
CA PHE A 821 7.75 10.63 -3.13
C PHE A 821 8.67 10.13 -1.99
N ARG A 822 9.02 8.84 -2.05
CA ARG A 822 10.02 8.18 -1.17
C ARG A 822 11.47 8.62 -1.41
N ASN A 823 11.72 9.51 -2.39
CA ASN A 823 13.05 9.91 -2.82
C ASN A 823 13.62 11.08 -2.00
N SER A 824 14.93 11.06 -1.81
CA SER A 824 15.73 12.21 -1.40
C SER A 824 15.64 13.41 -2.38
N LYS A 825 15.50 14.63 -1.84
CA LYS A 825 15.44 15.88 -2.61
C LYS A 825 16.79 16.21 -3.23
N LEU A 826 16.83 16.39 -4.55
CA LEU A 826 18.05 16.73 -5.28
C LEU A 826 18.33 18.24 -5.23
N SER A 827 19.59 18.62 -5.06
CA SER A 827 20.02 20.01 -5.24
C SER A 827 20.04 20.38 -6.72
N ARG A 828 19.60 21.60 -7.06
CA ARG A 828 19.70 22.13 -8.43
C ARG A 828 21.16 22.19 -8.88
N THR A 829 21.43 21.80 -10.13
CA THR A 829 22.79 21.83 -10.70
C THR A 829 22.89 22.69 -11.97
N GLU A 830 24.01 23.42 -12.10
CA GLU A 830 24.28 24.29 -13.26
C GLU A 830 24.75 23.52 -14.52
N GLN A 831 24.96 22.20 -14.43
CA GLN A 831 25.18 21.38 -15.63
C GLN A 831 23.84 21.13 -16.36
N PHE A 832 23.86 21.21 -17.69
CA PHE A 832 22.70 20.98 -18.56
C PHE A 832 21.49 21.92 -18.33
N ARG A 833 21.73 23.22 -18.07
CA ARG A 833 20.68 24.26 -17.86
C ARG A 833 19.57 24.32 -18.92
N PHE A 834 19.77 23.79 -20.12
CA PHE A 834 18.72 23.73 -21.14
C PHE A 834 17.55 22.82 -20.73
N LEU A 835 17.77 21.85 -19.83
CA LEU A 835 16.74 20.96 -19.30
C LEU A 835 15.87 21.64 -18.24
N ASP A 836 16.38 22.64 -17.52
CA ASP A 836 15.60 23.49 -16.59
C ASP A 836 14.39 24.12 -17.27
N LYS A 837 14.45 24.31 -18.60
CA LYS A 837 13.33 24.82 -19.41
C LYS A 837 12.08 23.92 -19.34
N ALA A 838 12.21 22.64 -18.98
CA ALA A 838 11.08 21.75 -18.76
C ALA A 838 10.28 22.08 -17.47
N ALA A 839 10.92 22.75 -16.51
CA ALA A 839 10.32 23.18 -15.24
C ALA A 839 9.93 24.67 -15.21
N ILE A 840 10.11 25.41 -16.31
CA ILE A 840 9.59 26.79 -16.42
C ILE A 840 8.07 26.73 -16.57
N GLN A 841 7.35 27.34 -15.64
CA GLN A 841 5.89 27.48 -15.69
C GLN A 841 5.50 28.62 -16.66
N THR A 842 4.58 28.35 -17.59
CA THR A 842 3.97 29.38 -18.46
C THR A 842 2.51 29.63 -18.06
N PRO A 843 1.90 30.76 -18.45
CA PRO A 843 0.48 31.04 -18.17
C PRO A 843 -0.51 30.03 -18.78
N GLU A 844 -0.06 29.25 -19.76
CA GLU A 844 -0.84 28.21 -20.44
C GLU A 844 -0.81 26.85 -19.70
N ASP A 845 0.14 26.67 -18.77
CA ASP A 845 0.29 25.43 -18.00
C ASP A 845 -0.75 25.38 -16.87
N LYS A 846 -1.78 24.56 -17.05
CA LYS A 846 -2.76 24.29 -15.99
C LYS A 846 -2.17 23.35 -14.94
N LEU A 847 -2.39 23.68 -13.68
CA LEU A 847 -2.14 22.79 -12.54
C LEU A 847 -3.46 22.18 -12.05
N ASN A 848 -3.38 20.96 -11.54
CA ASN A 848 -4.45 20.29 -10.83
C ASN A 848 -4.53 20.82 -9.38
N ILE A 849 -5.61 20.47 -8.66
CA ILE A 849 -5.90 20.96 -7.29
C ILE A 849 -4.84 20.49 -6.28
N ASP A 850 -4.24 19.32 -6.48
CA ASP A 850 -3.12 18.78 -5.71
C ASP A 850 -1.78 19.52 -5.97
N GLY A 851 -1.76 20.44 -6.93
CA GLY A 851 -0.57 21.16 -7.39
C GLY A 851 0.23 20.44 -8.48
N SER A 852 -0.19 19.26 -8.95
CA SER A 852 0.45 18.49 -10.04
C SER A 852 0.17 19.11 -11.43
N PRO A 853 0.95 18.81 -12.49
CA PRO A 853 0.70 19.39 -13.81
C PRO A 853 -0.46 18.65 -14.50
N ALA A 854 -1.47 19.39 -14.97
CA ALA A 854 -2.63 18.82 -15.64
C ALA A 854 -2.28 18.12 -16.97
N ASP A 855 -1.18 18.53 -17.60
CA ASP A 855 -0.55 17.81 -18.72
C ASP A 855 0.95 17.59 -18.45
N PRO A 856 1.36 16.38 -18.02
CA PRO A 856 2.76 16.01 -17.80
C PRO A 856 3.65 16.05 -19.07
N TRP A 857 3.08 16.31 -20.26
CA TRP A 857 3.81 16.54 -21.51
C TRP A 857 3.95 18.03 -21.89
N LYS A 858 3.59 18.95 -20.97
CA LYS A 858 3.82 20.40 -21.06
C LYS A 858 4.62 20.99 -19.90
N LEU A 859 4.56 20.39 -18.70
CA LEU A 859 5.30 20.84 -17.52
C LEU A 859 5.84 19.64 -16.73
N CYS A 860 7.09 19.71 -16.31
CA CYS A 860 7.76 18.70 -15.46
C CYS A 860 8.27 19.37 -14.19
N SER A 861 8.36 18.64 -13.07
CA SER A 861 8.90 19.23 -11.82
C SER A 861 10.43 19.35 -11.87
N MET A 862 10.98 20.31 -11.14
CA MET A 862 12.45 20.49 -11.10
C MET A 862 13.18 19.26 -10.53
N GLN A 863 12.56 18.50 -9.62
CA GLN A 863 13.08 17.21 -9.15
C GLN A 863 13.22 16.22 -10.32
N GLN A 864 12.20 16.08 -11.19
CA GLN A 864 12.29 15.23 -12.39
C GLN A 864 13.40 15.68 -13.35
N VAL A 865 13.62 16.99 -13.48
CA VAL A 865 14.71 17.55 -14.30
C VAL A 865 16.08 17.17 -13.73
N GLU A 866 16.31 17.34 -12.43
CA GLU A 866 17.58 16.94 -11.79
C GLU A 866 17.79 15.42 -11.80
N GLU A 867 16.73 14.62 -11.67
CA GLU A 867 16.79 13.16 -11.84
C GLU A 867 17.32 12.80 -13.24
N VAL A 868 16.83 13.45 -14.30
CA VAL A 868 17.30 13.26 -15.68
C VAL A 868 18.73 13.77 -15.91
N LYS A 869 19.11 14.91 -15.30
CA LYS A 869 20.50 15.41 -15.33
C LYS A 869 21.48 14.42 -14.71
N CYS A 870 21.10 13.71 -13.65
CA CYS A 870 21.95 12.67 -13.05
C CYS A 870 22.22 11.54 -14.06
N VAL A 871 21.20 11.09 -14.80
CA VAL A 871 21.37 10.08 -15.86
C VAL A 871 22.34 10.56 -16.94
N ILE A 872 22.16 11.79 -17.45
CA ILE A 872 22.96 12.33 -18.55
C ILE A 872 24.42 12.53 -18.13
N ARG A 873 24.67 12.98 -16.88
CA ARG A 873 26.04 13.06 -16.32
C ARG A 873 26.77 11.72 -16.34
N VAL A 874 26.06 10.61 -16.16
CA VAL A 874 26.66 9.26 -16.13
C VAL A 874 26.95 8.71 -17.53
N LEU A 875 26.25 9.14 -18.59
CA LEU A 875 26.40 8.57 -19.93
C LEU A 875 27.83 8.60 -20.51
N PRO A 876 28.65 9.67 -20.35
CA PRO A 876 30.05 9.66 -20.80
C PRO A 876 30.91 8.63 -20.05
N VAL A 877 30.71 8.47 -18.73
CA VAL A 877 31.40 7.44 -17.93
C VAL A 877 30.96 6.05 -18.38
N TRP A 878 29.67 5.87 -18.63
CA TRP A 878 29.09 4.62 -19.13
C TRP A 878 29.65 4.23 -20.50
N LEU A 879 29.82 5.18 -21.43
CA LEU A 879 30.39 4.90 -22.75
C LEU A 879 31.82 4.38 -22.64
N SER A 880 32.64 4.99 -21.78
CA SER A 880 34.00 4.53 -21.53
C SER A 880 34.05 3.15 -20.87
N ALA A 881 33.13 2.88 -19.93
CA ALA A 881 32.99 1.58 -19.30
C ALA A 881 32.46 0.51 -20.28
N ALA A 882 31.61 0.86 -21.24
CA ALA A 882 31.18 -0.03 -22.32
C ALA A 882 32.37 -0.44 -23.20
N LEU A 883 33.27 0.50 -23.52
CA LEU A 883 34.48 0.18 -24.31
C LEU A 883 35.42 -0.80 -23.59
N PHE A 884 35.56 -0.74 -22.26
CA PHE A 884 36.31 -1.73 -21.46
C PHE A 884 35.84 -3.17 -21.73
N TYR A 885 34.53 -3.42 -21.83
CA TYR A 885 34.02 -4.77 -22.10
C TYR A 885 34.34 -5.29 -23.49
N VAL A 886 34.78 -4.46 -24.45
CA VAL A 886 35.24 -4.95 -25.76
C VAL A 886 36.45 -5.86 -25.55
N ALA A 887 37.44 -5.41 -24.76
CA ALA A 887 38.63 -6.21 -24.46
C ALA A 887 38.28 -7.47 -23.65
N TYR A 888 37.38 -7.37 -22.66
CA TYR A 888 36.84 -8.52 -21.93
C TYR A 888 36.23 -9.58 -22.88
N ILE A 889 35.37 -9.17 -23.81
CA ILE A 889 34.70 -10.07 -24.77
C ILE A 889 35.71 -10.73 -25.72
N GLN A 890 36.72 -9.98 -26.20
CA GLN A 890 37.81 -10.57 -26.99
C GLN A 890 38.58 -11.62 -26.19
N GLN A 891 38.89 -11.33 -24.92
CA GLN A 891 39.59 -12.26 -24.03
C GLN A 891 38.78 -13.55 -23.84
N THR A 892 37.46 -13.47 -23.57
CA THR A 892 36.61 -14.67 -23.40
C THR A 892 36.41 -15.46 -24.69
N THR A 893 36.53 -14.82 -25.87
CA THR A 893 36.31 -15.49 -27.16
C THR A 893 37.59 -16.10 -27.72
N TYR A 894 38.66 -15.31 -27.88
CA TYR A 894 39.88 -15.75 -28.54
C TYR A 894 40.76 -16.64 -27.66
N THR A 895 40.72 -16.51 -26.33
CA THR A 895 41.44 -17.45 -25.45
C THR A 895 40.95 -18.90 -25.63
N ILE A 896 39.68 -19.10 -25.98
CA ILE A 896 39.13 -20.42 -26.30
C ILE A 896 39.79 -20.98 -27.56
N PHE A 897 39.97 -20.17 -28.61
CA PHE A 897 40.68 -20.58 -29.83
C PHE A 897 42.20 -20.78 -29.61
N GLN A 898 42.85 -19.93 -28.80
CA GLN A 898 44.25 -20.13 -28.39
C GLN A 898 44.44 -21.45 -27.65
N SER A 899 43.54 -21.78 -26.71
CA SER A 899 43.60 -23.03 -25.93
C SER A 899 43.38 -24.27 -26.80
N LEU A 900 42.54 -24.20 -27.85
CA LEU A 900 42.38 -25.28 -28.83
C LEU A 900 43.68 -25.63 -29.57
N GLN A 901 44.57 -24.66 -29.76
CA GLN A 901 45.88 -24.83 -30.41
C GLN A 901 47.05 -24.79 -29.41
N SER A 902 46.80 -25.13 -28.15
CA SER A 902 47.79 -25.26 -27.07
C SER A 902 47.67 -26.62 -26.39
N ASP A 903 48.68 -27.03 -25.63
CA ASP A 903 48.61 -28.26 -24.85
C ASP A 903 47.68 -28.09 -23.64
N ARG A 904 46.59 -28.86 -23.61
CA ARG A 904 45.54 -28.80 -22.57
C ARG A 904 45.60 -29.94 -21.55
N HIS A 905 46.66 -30.77 -21.56
CA HIS A 905 46.79 -31.85 -20.58
C HIS A 905 47.22 -31.32 -19.20
N LEU A 906 46.69 -31.91 -18.14
CA LEU A 906 47.01 -31.56 -16.75
C LEU A 906 47.64 -32.74 -16.02
N GLY A 907 48.89 -32.60 -15.57
CA GLY A 907 49.61 -33.65 -14.86
C GLY A 907 50.03 -34.82 -15.75
N SER A 908 49.90 -36.06 -15.25
CA SER A 908 50.06 -37.26 -16.07
C SER A 908 49.02 -37.28 -17.19
N LYS A 909 49.42 -37.72 -18.40
CA LYS A 909 48.75 -37.49 -19.71
C LYS A 909 47.27 -37.91 -19.89
N SER A 910 46.56 -38.36 -18.87
CA SER A 910 45.19 -38.91 -19.00
C SER A 910 44.06 -37.87 -19.08
N PHE A 911 44.21 -36.67 -18.50
CA PHE A 911 43.14 -35.66 -18.48
C PHE A 911 43.45 -34.44 -19.35
N GLN A 912 42.53 -34.11 -20.25
CA GLN A 912 42.60 -32.94 -21.14
C GLN A 912 41.47 -31.94 -20.81
N ILE A 913 41.84 -30.73 -20.37
CA ILE A 913 40.90 -29.67 -20.00
C ILE A 913 40.14 -29.17 -21.25
N PRO A 914 38.79 -29.04 -21.23
CA PRO A 914 38.03 -28.49 -22.35
C PRO A 914 38.43 -27.04 -22.69
N PRO A 915 38.32 -26.59 -23.95
CA PRO A 915 38.84 -25.26 -24.35
C PRO A 915 38.09 -24.10 -23.68
N ALA A 916 36.75 -24.17 -23.62
CA ALA A 916 35.94 -23.13 -23.01
C ALA A 916 36.13 -23.03 -21.48
N THR A 917 36.52 -24.13 -20.82
CA THR A 917 36.77 -24.18 -19.37
C THR A 917 37.89 -23.25 -18.92
N TYR A 918 38.84 -22.87 -19.80
CA TYR A 918 39.86 -21.86 -19.46
C TYR A 918 39.23 -20.55 -18.95
N THR A 919 38.06 -20.15 -19.44
CA THR A 919 37.35 -18.94 -18.96
C THR A 919 37.04 -18.95 -17.46
N VAL A 920 37.02 -20.11 -16.79
CA VAL A 920 36.82 -20.21 -15.33
C VAL A 920 37.90 -19.47 -14.54
N PHE A 921 39.14 -19.38 -15.05
CA PHE A 921 40.23 -18.68 -14.36
C PHE A 921 40.00 -17.17 -14.24
N LEU A 922 39.21 -16.57 -15.15
CA LEU A 922 38.77 -15.18 -15.04
C LEU A 922 37.83 -15.03 -13.83
N MET A 923 36.85 -15.92 -13.71
CA MET A 923 35.89 -15.93 -12.59
C MET A 923 36.56 -16.24 -11.26
N LEU A 924 37.52 -17.17 -11.22
CA LEU A 924 38.33 -17.44 -10.02
C LEU A 924 39.17 -16.22 -9.62
N GLY A 925 39.81 -15.54 -10.58
CA GLY A 925 40.55 -14.30 -10.32
C GLY A 925 39.67 -13.23 -9.69
N MET A 926 38.45 -13.04 -10.22
CA MET A 926 37.45 -12.12 -9.67
C MET A 926 37.01 -12.52 -8.24
N THR A 927 36.62 -13.78 -8.06
CA THR A 927 36.07 -14.32 -6.80
C THR A 927 37.08 -14.31 -5.67
N ILE A 928 38.34 -14.64 -5.95
CA ILE A 928 39.44 -14.63 -4.96
C ILE A 928 39.83 -13.19 -4.61
N PHE A 929 39.79 -12.27 -5.57
CA PHE A 929 40.20 -10.88 -5.33
C PHE A 929 39.20 -10.07 -4.51
N ILE A 930 37.89 -10.30 -4.62
CA ILE A 930 36.88 -9.53 -3.88
C ILE A 930 37.10 -9.56 -2.34
N PRO A 931 37.27 -10.73 -1.68
CA PRO A 931 37.61 -10.77 -0.25
C PRO A 931 38.93 -10.09 0.10
N ILE A 932 39.94 -10.17 -0.78
CA ILE A 932 41.24 -9.49 -0.60
C ILE A 932 41.06 -7.97 -0.67
N TYR A 933 40.22 -7.49 -1.60
CA TYR A 933 39.88 -6.08 -1.72
C TYR A 933 39.21 -5.57 -0.44
N ASP A 934 38.12 -6.22 0.00
CA ASP A 934 37.32 -5.75 1.14
C ASP A 934 38.02 -5.91 2.50
N ARG A 935 38.83 -6.98 2.69
CA ARG A 935 39.46 -7.28 3.99
C ARG A 935 40.89 -6.78 4.14
N VAL A 936 41.62 -6.58 3.05
CA VAL A 936 43.04 -6.17 3.09
C VAL A 936 43.22 -4.78 2.49
N LEU A 937 42.79 -4.56 1.25
CA LEU A 937 43.02 -3.30 0.55
C LEU A 937 42.17 -2.14 1.09
N VAL A 938 40.88 -2.32 1.36
CA VAL A 938 40.02 -1.24 1.88
C VAL A 938 40.48 -0.74 3.25
N PRO A 939 40.76 -1.57 4.27
CA PRO A 939 41.28 -1.10 5.55
C PRO A 939 42.67 -0.46 5.44
N PHE A 940 43.53 -0.93 4.53
CA PHE A 940 44.82 -0.31 4.26
C PHE A 940 44.64 1.08 3.63
N LEU A 941 43.88 1.18 2.53
CA LEU A 941 43.65 2.42 1.80
C LEU A 941 42.95 3.47 2.68
N ARG A 942 41.97 3.08 3.50
CA ARG A 942 41.27 3.98 4.43
C ARG A 942 42.22 4.69 5.41
N LYS A 943 43.33 4.06 5.82
CA LYS A 943 44.36 4.70 6.67
C LYS A 943 45.09 5.84 5.96
N PHE A 944 45.24 5.78 4.63
CA PHE A 944 45.95 6.81 3.84
C PHE A 944 45.02 7.87 3.25
N THR A 945 43.78 7.51 2.89
CA THR A 945 42.86 8.40 2.18
C THR A 945 41.82 9.06 3.08
N GLY A 946 41.62 8.56 4.31
CA GLY A 946 40.56 9.02 5.23
C GLY A 946 39.13 8.72 4.76
N ARG A 947 38.95 7.97 3.66
CA ARG A 947 37.62 7.67 3.08
C ARG A 947 37.14 6.28 3.46
N ASP A 948 35.87 6.15 3.82
CA ASP A 948 35.29 4.87 4.25
C ASP A 948 35.38 3.74 3.21
N SER A 949 35.32 4.07 1.91
CA SER A 949 35.48 3.11 0.80
C SER A 949 36.94 2.89 0.36
N GLY A 950 37.92 3.47 1.05
CA GLY A 950 39.33 3.51 0.63
C GLY A 950 39.55 4.48 -0.54
N ILE A 951 39.06 4.16 -1.74
CA ILE A 951 39.17 4.99 -2.95
C ILE A 951 37.78 5.40 -3.48
N THR A 952 37.71 6.35 -4.41
CA THR A 952 36.43 6.66 -5.09
C THR A 952 36.05 5.57 -6.08
N GLN A 953 34.75 5.48 -6.41
CA GLN A 953 34.25 4.49 -7.37
C GLN A 953 34.88 4.70 -8.76
N LEU A 954 35.09 5.95 -9.18
CA LEU A 954 35.77 6.25 -10.45
C LEU A 954 37.26 5.89 -10.43
N GLN A 955 37.95 6.06 -9.30
CA GLN A 955 39.33 5.57 -9.13
C GLN A 955 39.40 4.04 -9.21
N ARG A 956 38.43 3.33 -8.59
CA ARG A 956 38.31 1.87 -8.67
C ARG A 956 38.07 1.40 -10.12
N VAL A 957 37.18 2.06 -10.86
CA VAL A 957 36.95 1.78 -12.29
C VAL A 957 38.20 2.03 -13.14
N GLY A 958 38.89 3.15 -12.95
CA GLY A 958 40.12 3.46 -13.66
C GLY A 958 41.24 2.44 -13.41
N ALA A 959 41.40 1.96 -12.17
CA ALA A 959 42.36 0.90 -11.84
C ALA A 959 42.04 -0.41 -12.60
N GLY A 960 40.76 -0.79 -12.69
CA GLY A 960 40.35 -1.96 -13.48
C GLY A 960 40.61 -1.80 -14.99
N MET A 961 40.37 -0.62 -15.55
CA MET A 961 40.71 -0.30 -16.95
C MET A 961 42.22 -0.41 -17.23
N PHE A 962 43.06 0.06 -16.30
CA PHE A 962 44.52 -0.07 -16.42
C PHE A 962 44.99 -1.54 -16.37
N LEU A 963 44.41 -2.37 -15.49
CA LEU A 963 44.70 -3.81 -15.46
C LEU A 963 44.21 -4.51 -16.74
N CYS A 964 43.13 -4.06 -17.36
CA CYS A 964 42.67 -4.58 -18.65
C CYS A 964 43.68 -4.28 -19.79
N ILE A 965 44.24 -3.06 -19.86
CA ILE A 965 45.32 -2.74 -20.81
C ILE A 965 46.51 -3.69 -20.59
N THR A 966 46.92 -3.85 -19.33
CA THR A 966 48.02 -4.75 -18.94
C THR A 966 47.72 -6.21 -19.34
N SER A 967 46.49 -6.69 -19.11
CA SER A 967 46.03 -8.01 -19.52
C SER A 967 46.12 -8.23 -21.03
N MET A 968 45.72 -7.24 -21.83
CA MET A 968 45.82 -7.34 -23.29
C MET A 968 47.27 -7.34 -23.79
N MET A 969 48.19 -6.65 -23.11
CA MET A 969 49.64 -6.75 -23.37
C MET A 969 50.18 -8.14 -23.04
N VAL A 970 49.79 -8.72 -21.90
CA VAL A 970 50.13 -10.11 -21.56
C VAL A 970 49.58 -11.06 -22.64
N SER A 971 48.31 -10.93 -23.04
CA SER A 971 47.72 -11.74 -24.12
C SER A 971 48.49 -11.66 -25.44
N ALA A 972 48.96 -10.46 -25.84
CA ALA A 972 49.76 -10.28 -27.04
C ALA A 972 51.12 -11.00 -26.96
N THR A 973 51.83 -10.86 -25.84
CA THR A 973 53.14 -11.53 -25.63
C THR A 973 53.02 -13.05 -25.50
N VAL A 974 51.98 -13.55 -24.84
CA VAL A 974 51.68 -14.98 -24.71
C VAL A 974 51.34 -15.58 -26.07
N GLU A 975 50.54 -14.90 -26.90
CA GLU A 975 50.23 -15.37 -28.25
C GLU A 975 51.46 -15.40 -29.15
N GLN A 976 52.26 -14.33 -29.14
CA GLN A 976 53.53 -14.28 -29.85
C GLN A 976 54.43 -15.47 -29.46
N ARG A 977 54.48 -15.83 -28.17
CA ARG A 977 55.22 -17.01 -27.69
C ARG A 977 54.58 -18.34 -28.14
N ARG A 978 53.26 -18.50 -28.02
CA ARG A 978 52.50 -19.71 -28.43
C ARG A 978 52.70 -20.02 -29.91
N ARG A 979 52.57 -18.99 -30.75
CA ARG A 979 52.79 -19.05 -32.19
C ARG A 979 54.26 -19.34 -32.54
N THR A 980 55.22 -18.71 -31.87
CA THR A 980 56.65 -19.02 -32.07
C THR A 980 56.94 -20.49 -31.75
N VAL A 981 56.40 -21.03 -30.66
CA VAL A 981 56.56 -22.45 -30.31
C VAL A 981 55.89 -23.38 -31.34
N ALA A 982 54.70 -23.01 -31.83
CA ALA A 982 53.97 -23.81 -32.84
C ALA A 982 54.71 -23.90 -34.19
N LEU A 983 55.52 -22.90 -34.53
CA LEU A 983 56.29 -22.85 -35.77
C LEU A 983 57.71 -23.44 -35.65
N THR A 984 58.22 -23.65 -34.43
CA THR A 984 59.63 -24.07 -34.19
C THR A 984 59.78 -25.42 -33.50
N ARG A 985 58.72 -25.96 -32.87
CA ARG A 985 58.73 -27.27 -32.19
C ARG A 985 57.77 -28.24 -32.89
N PRO A 986 58.01 -29.56 -32.79
CA PRO A 986 57.07 -30.55 -33.31
C PRO A 986 55.67 -30.39 -32.69
N PRO A 987 54.59 -30.53 -33.48
CA PRO A 987 53.23 -30.40 -33.00
C PRO A 987 52.80 -31.65 -32.21
N LEU A 988 51.95 -31.46 -31.21
CA LEU A 988 51.37 -32.57 -30.43
C LEU A 988 50.23 -33.31 -31.15
N GLY A 989 49.72 -32.72 -32.23
CA GLY A 989 48.60 -33.23 -33.02
C GLY A 989 47.99 -32.12 -33.88
N PHE A 990 46.83 -32.40 -34.48
CA PHE A 990 46.10 -31.46 -35.33
C PHE A 990 44.67 -31.26 -34.82
N ALA A 991 44.26 -30.00 -34.67
CA ALA A 991 42.88 -29.61 -34.44
C ALA A 991 42.14 -29.50 -35.78
N LEU A 992 40.97 -30.12 -35.88
CA LEU A 992 40.15 -30.14 -37.09
C LEU A 992 39.88 -28.70 -37.58
N ARG A 993 40.19 -28.41 -38.85
CA ARG A 993 40.17 -27.09 -39.51
C ARG A 993 41.11 -26.01 -38.96
N LYS A 994 41.52 -26.10 -37.69
CA LYS A 994 42.32 -25.07 -37.00
C LYS A 994 43.83 -25.31 -37.07
N GLY A 995 44.28 -26.48 -37.54
CA GLY A 995 45.70 -26.74 -37.81
C GLY A 995 46.46 -27.33 -36.63
N ALA A 996 47.79 -27.14 -36.61
CA ALA A 996 48.67 -27.78 -35.65
C ALA A 996 48.45 -27.31 -34.20
N ILE A 997 48.60 -28.22 -33.23
CA ILE A 997 48.54 -27.95 -31.79
C ILE A 997 49.96 -27.67 -31.27
N SER A 998 50.14 -26.48 -30.69
CA SER A 998 51.42 -26.05 -30.10
C SER A 998 51.77 -26.90 -28.87
N SER A 999 53.05 -27.22 -28.70
CA SER A 999 53.59 -27.88 -27.50
C SER A 999 53.75 -26.95 -26.29
N MET A 1000 53.24 -25.71 -26.38
CA MET A 1000 53.15 -24.79 -25.25
C MET A 1000 51.93 -25.14 -24.38
N SER A 1001 52.14 -25.32 -23.07
CA SER A 1001 51.07 -25.56 -22.09
C SER A 1001 50.08 -24.39 -22.03
N GLY A 1002 48.79 -24.71 -22.07
CA GLY A 1002 47.69 -23.76 -21.91
C GLY A 1002 47.66 -23.06 -20.55
N ILE A 1003 48.41 -23.54 -19.54
CA ILE A 1003 48.58 -22.87 -18.25
C ILE A 1003 49.09 -21.42 -18.42
N TRP A 1004 49.85 -21.14 -19.49
CA TRP A 1004 50.28 -19.77 -19.83
C TRP A 1004 49.15 -18.81 -20.24
N LEU A 1005 47.94 -19.31 -20.49
CA LEU A 1005 46.73 -18.49 -20.71
C LEU A 1005 46.06 -18.06 -19.39
N ILE A 1006 46.49 -18.58 -18.24
CA ILE A 1006 45.90 -18.25 -16.94
C ILE A 1006 46.23 -16.81 -16.48
N PRO A 1007 47.49 -16.29 -16.58
CA PRO A 1007 47.82 -14.95 -16.09
C PRO A 1007 46.99 -13.82 -16.73
N GLN A 1008 46.79 -13.86 -18.05
CA GLN A 1008 45.90 -12.92 -18.76
C GLN A 1008 44.46 -13.00 -18.24
N LEU A 1009 43.92 -14.22 -18.03
CA LEU A 1009 42.55 -14.39 -17.54
C LEU A 1009 42.38 -13.91 -16.10
N VAL A 1010 43.34 -14.20 -15.22
CA VAL A 1010 43.33 -13.74 -13.82
C VAL A 1010 43.47 -12.21 -13.75
N LEU A 1011 44.36 -11.60 -14.52
CA LEU A 1011 44.49 -10.14 -14.60
C LEU A 1011 43.20 -9.46 -15.10
N MET A 1012 42.55 -10.03 -16.12
CA MET A 1012 41.24 -9.57 -16.57
C MET A 1012 40.17 -9.71 -15.48
N GLY A 1013 40.15 -10.82 -14.74
CA GLY A 1013 39.20 -11.07 -13.64
C GLY A 1013 39.37 -10.12 -12.45
N VAL A 1014 40.61 -9.81 -12.07
CA VAL A 1014 40.92 -8.77 -11.08
C VAL A 1014 40.54 -7.38 -11.61
N GLY A 1015 40.79 -7.13 -12.91
CA GLY A 1015 40.37 -5.91 -13.60
C GLY A 1015 38.85 -5.70 -13.54
N ASP A 1016 38.06 -6.77 -13.75
CA ASP A 1016 36.59 -6.72 -13.67
C ASP A 1016 36.05 -6.63 -12.23
N ALA A 1017 36.71 -7.27 -11.25
CA ALA A 1017 36.42 -7.08 -9.82
C ALA A 1017 36.61 -5.63 -9.34
N LEU A 1018 37.45 -4.85 -10.04
CA LEU A 1018 37.60 -3.42 -9.84
C LEU A 1018 36.61 -2.61 -10.70
N ALA A 1019 36.61 -2.83 -12.02
CA ALA A 1019 35.82 -2.08 -12.99
C ALA A 1019 34.32 -2.40 -12.92
N GLY A 1020 33.90 -3.64 -13.15
CA GLY A 1020 32.48 -4.01 -13.17
C GLY A 1020 31.78 -3.77 -11.84
N VAL A 1021 32.39 -4.19 -10.72
CA VAL A 1021 31.84 -3.95 -9.37
C VAL A 1021 31.83 -2.44 -9.04
N GLY A 1022 32.91 -1.72 -9.33
CA GLY A 1022 32.99 -0.27 -9.10
C GLY A 1022 32.00 0.53 -9.95
N GLN A 1023 31.75 0.09 -11.18
CA GLN A 1023 30.75 0.66 -12.10
C GLN A 1023 29.33 0.43 -11.59
N MET A 1024 29.00 -0.78 -11.11
CA MET A 1024 27.71 -1.05 -10.49
C MET A 1024 27.50 -0.20 -9.23
N GLU A 1025 28.48 -0.14 -8.33
CA GLU A 1025 28.41 0.68 -7.11
C GLU A 1025 28.24 2.18 -7.44
N PHE A 1026 28.96 2.67 -8.45
CA PHE A 1026 28.83 4.02 -8.96
C PHE A 1026 27.41 4.29 -9.47
N TYR A 1027 26.85 3.43 -10.31
CA TYR A 1027 25.48 3.61 -10.81
C TYR A 1027 24.45 3.58 -9.67
N TYR A 1028 24.54 2.64 -8.73
CA TYR A 1028 23.61 2.58 -7.59
C TYR A 1028 23.64 3.83 -6.69
N LYS A 1029 24.80 4.48 -6.55
CA LYS A 1029 24.96 5.71 -5.76
C LYS A 1029 24.57 6.98 -6.52
N GLN A 1030 24.84 7.05 -7.83
CA GLN A 1030 24.63 8.27 -8.61
C GLN A 1030 23.23 8.37 -9.24
N PHE A 1031 22.57 7.24 -9.53
CA PHE A 1031 21.18 7.29 -10.00
C PHE A 1031 20.21 7.71 -8.88
N PRO A 1032 19.09 8.36 -9.23
CA PRO A 1032 17.94 8.54 -8.35
C PRO A 1032 17.38 7.21 -7.82
N GLU A 1033 16.73 7.25 -6.66
CA GLU A 1033 16.35 6.05 -5.92
C GLU A 1033 15.21 5.27 -6.62
N ASN A 1034 14.31 5.99 -7.30
CA ASN A 1034 13.30 5.48 -8.23
C ASN A 1034 13.86 4.94 -9.57
N MET A 1035 15.15 5.17 -9.89
CA MET A 1035 15.76 4.78 -11.18
C MET A 1035 16.79 3.64 -11.07
N ARG A 1036 16.87 2.95 -9.92
CA ARG A 1036 17.86 1.87 -9.70
C ARG A 1036 17.65 0.65 -10.61
N SER A 1037 16.43 0.33 -11.04
CA SER A 1037 16.19 -0.73 -12.05
C SER A 1037 16.82 -0.38 -13.41
N PHE A 1038 16.57 0.84 -13.87
CA PHE A 1038 17.15 1.40 -15.10
C PHE A 1038 18.69 1.45 -15.05
N ALA A 1039 19.27 1.78 -13.90
CA ALA A 1039 20.72 1.75 -13.67
C ALA A 1039 21.33 0.35 -13.91
N GLY A 1040 20.65 -0.71 -13.46
CA GLY A 1040 21.02 -2.10 -13.72
C GLY A 1040 20.92 -2.49 -15.20
N SER A 1041 19.84 -2.11 -15.88
CA SER A 1041 19.71 -2.33 -17.35
C SER A 1041 20.78 -1.59 -18.14
N LEU A 1042 21.17 -0.38 -17.72
CA LEU A 1042 22.21 0.41 -18.38
C LEU A 1042 23.59 -0.29 -18.32
N TYR A 1043 23.93 -0.96 -17.21
CA TYR A 1043 25.12 -1.81 -17.13
C TYR A 1043 25.14 -2.89 -18.21
N TYR A 1044 24.07 -3.68 -18.32
CA TYR A 1044 23.96 -4.73 -19.33
C TYR A 1044 24.02 -4.16 -20.75
N CYS A 1045 23.36 -3.03 -21.03
CA CYS A 1045 23.48 -2.37 -22.33
C CYS A 1045 24.89 -1.87 -22.67
N GLY A 1046 25.74 -1.59 -21.67
CA GLY A 1046 27.17 -1.35 -21.91
C GLY A 1046 27.87 -2.58 -22.47
N ILE A 1047 27.65 -3.74 -21.87
CA ILE A 1047 28.14 -5.05 -22.37
C ILE A 1047 27.51 -5.39 -23.73
N GLY A 1048 26.24 -5.02 -23.94
CA GLY A 1048 25.54 -5.18 -25.21
C GLY A 1048 26.18 -4.39 -26.34
N LEU A 1049 26.43 -3.10 -26.11
CA LEU A 1049 27.15 -2.21 -27.02
C LEU A 1049 28.56 -2.75 -27.32
N ALA A 1050 29.28 -3.19 -26.29
CA ALA A 1050 30.59 -3.79 -26.41
C ALA A 1050 30.59 -5.06 -27.29
N SER A 1051 29.54 -5.87 -27.20
CA SER A 1051 29.37 -7.09 -28.01
C SER A 1051 29.20 -6.75 -29.49
N TYR A 1052 28.37 -5.75 -29.83
CA TYR A 1052 28.24 -5.29 -31.22
C TYR A 1052 29.51 -4.59 -31.74
N LEU A 1053 30.17 -3.77 -30.91
CA LEU A 1053 31.46 -3.17 -31.26
C LEU A 1053 32.54 -4.24 -31.48
N SER A 1054 32.54 -5.31 -30.68
CA SER A 1054 33.41 -6.48 -30.86
C SER A 1054 33.15 -7.16 -32.21
N SER A 1055 31.90 -7.43 -32.59
CA SER A 1055 31.56 -7.97 -33.93
C SER A 1055 32.00 -7.06 -35.08
N PHE A 1056 31.81 -5.75 -34.94
CA PHE A 1056 32.26 -4.77 -35.94
C PHE A 1056 33.79 -4.76 -36.07
N LEU A 1057 34.50 -4.70 -34.94
CA LEU A 1057 35.96 -4.73 -34.87
C LEU A 1057 36.54 -5.99 -35.55
N LEU A 1058 35.96 -7.16 -35.28
CA LEU A 1058 36.39 -8.43 -35.87
C LEU A 1058 36.16 -8.46 -37.39
N SER A 1059 34.99 -8.02 -37.84
CA SER A 1059 34.65 -7.98 -39.26
C SER A 1059 35.53 -6.98 -40.03
N ALA A 1060 35.78 -5.80 -39.45
CA ALA A 1060 36.63 -4.78 -40.03
C ALA A 1060 38.10 -5.23 -40.12
N VAL A 1061 38.67 -5.74 -39.01
CA VAL A 1061 40.06 -6.24 -39.00
C VAL A 1061 40.24 -7.42 -39.94
N HIS A 1062 39.27 -8.35 -40.01
CA HIS A 1062 39.34 -9.45 -40.97
C HIS A 1062 39.37 -8.96 -42.42
N ASN A 1063 38.39 -8.15 -42.83
CA ASN A 1063 38.28 -7.65 -44.20
C ASN A 1063 39.50 -6.81 -44.62
N ILE A 1064 40.07 -6.01 -43.70
CA ILE A 1064 41.26 -5.18 -43.97
C ILE A 1064 42.53 -6.04 -44.09
N THR A 1065 42.64 -7.12 -43.32
CA THR A 1065 43.89 -7.91 -43.23
C THR A 1065 43.93 -9.13 -44.15
N GLU A 1066 42.77 -9.65 -44.60
CA GLU A 1066 42.67 -10.86 -45.43
C GLU A 1066 43.49 -10.79 -46.73
N GLY A 1067 43.51 -9.62 -47.39
CA GLY A 1067 44.31 -9.38 -48.60
C GLY A 1067 45.64 -8.65 -48.39
N SER A 1068 46.09 -8.46 -47.15
CA SER A 1068 47.26 -7.61 -46.85
C SER A 1068 48.59 -8.36 -46.96
N LEU A 1069 49.65 -7.66 -47.41
CA LEU A 1069 51.03 -8.19 -47.46
C LEU A 1069 51.57 -8.67 -46.10
N GLY A 1070 51.03 -8.16 -44.99
CA GLY A 1070 51.37 -8.59 -43.62
C GLY A 1070 50.71 -9.90 -43.17
N GLY A 1071 49.80 -10.46 -43.98
CA GLY A 1071 48.98 -11.63 -43.68
C GLY A 1071 47.73 -11.30 -42.86
N ASN A 1072 46.70 -12.15 -42.99
CA ASN A 1072 45.46 -12.06 -42.22
C ASN A 1072 45.75 -12.15 -40.71
N TRP A 1073 45.21 -11.24 -39.90
CA TRP A 1073 45.41 -11.26 -38.45
C TRP A 1073 44.56 -12.33 -37.77
N LEU A 1074 43.38 -12.64 -38.33
CA LEU A 1074 42.35 -13.49 -37.75
C LEU A 1074 41.94 -14.70 -38.64
N PRO A 1075 42.85 -15.50 -39.21
CA PRO A 1075 42.50 -16.69 -39.99
C PRO A 1075 42.02 -17.87 -39.11
N GLU A 1076 41.49 -18.93 -39.75
CA GLU A 1076 41.03 -20.16 -39.06
C GLU A 1076 42.13 -20.92 -38.30
N ASP A 1077 43.38 -20.85 -38.78
CA ASP A 1077 44.56 -21.42 -38.12
C ASP A 1077 45.40 -20.28 -37.53
N LEU A 1078 45.35 -20.10 -36.21
CA LEU A 1078 46.04 -19.01 -35.52
C LEU A 1078 47.57 -19.09 -35.67
N ASN A 1079 48.15 -20.25 -36.01
CA ASN A 1079 49.58 -20.36 -36.27
C ASN A 1079 49.98 -19.60 -37.55
N LYS A 1080 49.07 -19.52 -38.53
CA LYS A 1080 49.23 -18.73 -39.77
C LYS A 1080 48.84 -17.26 -39.58
N GLY A 1081 48.06 -16.96 -38.55
CA GLY A 1081 47.58 -15.62 -38.22
C GLY A 1081 48.59 -14.71 -37.54
N ARG A 1082 48.12 -13.51 -37.19
CA ARG A 1082 48.82 -12.48 -36.41
C ARG A 1082 47.93 -11.96 -35.28
N LEU A 1083 47.41 -12.88 -34.48
CA LEU A 1083 46.51 -12.55 -33.36
C LEU A 1083 47.21 -11.66 -32.31
N GLU A 1084 48.55 -11.72 -32.22
CA GLU A 1084 49.34 -10.80 -31.39
C GLU A 1084 49.08 -9.33 -31.76
N TYR A 1085 49.00 -8.99 -33.05
CA TYR A 1085 48.76 -7.61 -33.52
C TYR A 1085 47.33 -7.13 -33.21
N PHE A 1086 46.35 -8.04 -33.28
CA PHE A 1086 44.99 -7.74 -32.87
C PHE A 1086 44.90 -7.39 -31.37
N TYR A 1087 45.62 -8.13 -30.52
CA TYR A 1087 45.69 -7.83 -29.09
C TYR A 1087 46.44 -6.52 -28.79
N TYR A 1088 47.55 -6.22 -29.48
CA TYR A 1088 48.20 -4.89 -29.40
C TYR A 1088 47.26 -3.75 -29.82
N PHE A 1089 46.50 -3.94 -30.91
CA PHE A 1089 45.53 -2.95 -31.39
C PHE A 1089 44.39 -2.70 -30.38
N VAL A 1090 43.81 -3.76 -29.80
CA VAL A 1090 42.78 -3.64 -28.75
C VAL A 1090 43.34 -2.92 -27.51
N ALA A 1091 44.58 -3.20 -27.10
CA ALA A 1091 45.21 -2.50 -25.98
C ALA A 1091 45.47 -1.01 -26.27
N GLY A 1092 45.86 -0.66 -27.50
CA GLY A 1092 45.97 0.74 -27.93
C GLY A 1092 44.62 1.46 -27.87
N MET A 1093 43.55 0.83 -28.35
CA MET A 1093 42.18 1.33 -28.23
C MET A 1093 41.75 1.49 -26.75
N MET A 1094 42.09 0.54 -25.87
CA MET A 1094 41.82 0.65 -24.43
C MET A 1094 42.63 1.78 -23.79
N THR A 1095 43.84 2.06 -24.25
CA THR A 1095 44.69 3.16 -23.75
C THR A 1095 44.09 4.53 -24.11
N ILE A 1096 43.58 4.68 -25.34
CA ILE A 1096 42.84 5.89 -25.76
C ILE A 1096 41.55 6.04 -24.93
N ASN A 1097 40.81 4.94 -24.73
CA ASN A 1097 39.62 4.94 -23.88
C ASN A 1097 39.94 5.32 -22.42
N PHE A 1098 41.08 4.88 -21.87
CA PHE A 1098 41.51 5.25 -20.53
C PHE A 1098 41.87 6.74 -20.42
N ALA A 1099 42.50 7.34 -21.44
CA ALA A 1099 42.70 8.79 -21.48
C ALA A 1099 41.36 9.56 -21.53
N TYR A 1100 40.39 9.08 -22.33
CA TYR A 1100 39.03 9.60 -22.35
C TYR A 1100 38.32 9.45 -20.99
N PHE A 1101 38.45 8.30 -20.32
CA PHE A 1101 37.93 8.05 -18.98
C PHE A 1101 38.46 9.07 -17.98
N LEU A 1102 39.76 9.36 -17.98
CA LEU A 1102 40.37 10.32 -17.06
C LEU A 1102 39.78 11.73 -17.27
N LEU A 1103 39.68 12.20 -18.51
CA LEU A 1103 39.05 13.50 -18.84
C LEU A 1103 37.59 13.57 -18.37
N VAL A 1104 36.81 12.53 -18.65
CA VAL A 1104 35.40 12.46 -18.23
C VAL A 1104 35.26 12.37 -16.71
N SER A 1105 36.11 11.61 -16.03
CA SER A 1105 36.10 11.46 -14.57
C SER A 1105 36.42 12.76 -13.84
N HIS A 1106 37.23 13.63 -14.45
CA HIS A 1106 37.53 14.97 -13.94
C HIS A 1106 36.39 15.96 -14.20
N TRP A 1107 35.68 15.82 -15.33
CA TRP A 1107 34.49 16.62 -15.66
C TRP A 1107 33.25 16.22 -14.83
N TYR A 1108 33.17 14.97 -14.39
CA TYR A 1108 32.01 14.42 -13.68
C TYR A 1108 31.76 15.11 -12.33
N ARG A 1109 30.49 15.49 -12.09
CA ARG A 1109 30.04 16.06 -10.81
C ARG A 1109 29.06 15.09 -10.14
N TYR A 1110 29.46 14.62 -8.96
CA TYR A 1110 28.68 13.72 -8.12
C TYR A 1110 27.28 14.28 -7.80
N LYS A 1111 26.35 13.38 -7.49
CA LYS A 1111 25.00 13.71 -7.03
C LYS A 1111 25.06 14.19 -5.58
N ASP A 1112 24.65 15.43 -5.36
CA ASP A 1112 24.42 15.99 -4.03
C ASP A 1112 22.93 15.87 -3.63
N VAL A 1113 22.70 15.63 -2.35
CA VAL A 1113 21.37 15.51 -1.73
C VAL A 1113 21.22 16.62 -0.71
N VAL A 1114 20.10 17.34 -0.74
CA VAL A 1114 19.78 18.30 0.31
C VAL A 1114 19.50 17.51 1.59
N ALA A 1115 20.28 17.73 2.64
CA ALA A 1115 20.02 17.14 3.94
C ALA A 1115 18.60 17.49 4.38
N LYS A 1116 17.89 16.54 5.00
CA LYS A 1116 16.65 16.88 5.70
C LYS A 1116 17.03 17.78 6.87
N ASP A 1117 16.48 18.99 6.94
CA ASP A 1117 16.62 19.86 8.12
C ASP A 1117 16.12 19.10 9.35
N THR A 1118 17.08 18.61 10.13
CA THR A 1118 16.92 17.87 11.38
C THR A 1118 18.03 18.31 12.34
N ASP A 1119 18.15 19.64 12.49
CA ASP A 1119 18.72 20.35 13.65
C ASP A 1119 18.61 21.87 13.38
N ILE A 1120 17.40 22.43 13.55
CA ILE A 1120 17.23 23.86 13.91
C ILE A 1120 16.48 23.90 15.24
N ASP A 1121 17.07 23.25 16.24
CA ASP A 1121 16.75 23.42 17.66
C ASP A 1121 17.99 23.05 18.51
N LYS A 1122 19.13 23.64 18.14
CA LYS A 1122 20.30 23.74 19.02
C LYS A 1122 20.77 25.19 19.08
N VAL A 1123 20.21 25.88 20.06
CA VAL A 1123 20.76 27.12 20.61
C VAL A 1123 22.04 26.78 21.38
N SER A 1124 23.16 27.38 20.98
CA SER A 1124 24.34 27.66 21.79
C SER A 1124 25.03 28.87 21.13
N VAL A 1125 25.35 29.97 21.81
CA VAL A 1125 26.30 30.09 22.95
C VAL A 1125 27.65 29.50 22.57
#